data_AF-A0A2D2LVW4-F1
#
_entry.id   AF-A0A2D2LVW4-F1
#
_cell.length_a   1.000
_cell.length_b   1.000
_cell.length_c   1.000
_cell.angle_alpha   90.00
_cell.angle_beta   90.00
_cell.angle_gamma   90.00
#
_symmetry.space_group_name_H-M   'P 1'
#
loop_
_entity.id
_entity.type
_entity.pdbx_description
1 polymer ?
#
loop_
_entity_poly.entity_id
_entity_poly.type
_entity_poly.pdbx_seq_one_letter_code
_entity_poly.pdbx_strand_id
1 'polypeptide(L)'
;MKNLKLSMISCGVIAVFAQSACASSYSVGTPSTADSYFNQAEREASRGNLSQMGNYQQMMAGGSLAMYPEYWQLNKDLDAEPASAIVSFANRYPQTAMAEKLAADYAETKARMGDYEAVRQVASYVTNPDASEACAIALGFNHGGDSMRAYTEKGNVWLNTDKKLPQLCQQLATALNGNRMVSNDDREQRLYRMLRTGNNGDIVQLASRLGVQISYNQLMSISSSPNAFFSQLGSMPATASNRYLYLYALGQLAKKSVSEAAMQLNYDLGRNPQFFDAKTRQYAYRTLGVARMGVNTDQGFSSDAVDWMQKSLGVPFNNEEAENYAQAAIRYSRWSDLAQAIGAMDYKNQQQPIWQYWLAKAYKLGGTSQQREQANQIFRQLAQNNDYYGLLAKDQIGQRFYRLHSSPALSNSDYSRLANDSFFNRAFILYKLAANPAYTNREWNWAVKKARDRGDERMILAAAQTASDMGWYDRAIYALESTKTIPNSALAFPMPYQSSVVQYSRQAGIDPAWAYGIMRQESRFNIGARSGVGAGGLMQIMPDTARYIARKLGEPYEPSRVAGGDTNIRYGTYYMGDILNKLGGQPVLATAGYNAGPGKAKTWQPENGSLAADQYVETIPYAETRNYVKAVMENTTHYDVLLGGSNQPITQRMGTIAAKY
;
A
#
# COMPACT_ATOMS: atom_id res chain seq x y z
N MET A 1 -6.94 -86.52 -41.47
CA MET A 1 -6.79 -85.26 -42.24
C MET A 1 -6.89 -84.11 -41.24
N LYS A 2 -5.85 -83.26 -41.21
CA LYS A 2 -5.77 -81.83 -40.82
C LYS A 2 -6.53 -81.38 -39.55
N ASN A 3 -5.84 -81.08 -38.44
CA ASN A 3 -5.02 -79.88 -38.13
C ASN A 3 -5.84 -78.65 -37.68
N LEU A 4 -5.47 -78.12 -36.50
CA LEU A 4 -5.16 -76.72 -36.13
C LEU A 4 -5.74 -76.36 -34.74
N LYS A 5 -5.13 -75.56 -33.86
CA LYS A 5 -3.75 -75.18 -33.53
C LYS A 5 -3.87 -74.32 -32.25
N LEU A 6 -2.93 -74.47 -31.32
CA LEU A 6 -2.66 -73.60 -30.17
C LEU A 6 -2.58 -72.11 -30.56
N SER A 7 -2.95 -71.22 -29.63
CA SER A 7 -2.08 -70.10 -29.25
C SER A 7 -2.45 -69.52 -27.88
N MET A 8 -1.54 -69.67 -26.92
CA MET A 8 -1.47 -68.86 -25.69
C MET A 8 -1.09 -67.44 -26.08
N ILE A 9 -1.80 -66.43 -25.55
CA ILE A 9 -1.33 -65.05 -25.55
C ILE A 9 -0.94 -64.69 -24.11
N SER A 10 0.38 -64.62 -23.94
CA SER A 10 1.11 -64.03 -22.83
C SER A 10 0.59 -62.62 -22.52
N CYS A 11 0.20 -62.38 -21.27
CA CYS A 11 -0.09 -61.06 -20.76
C CYS A 11 1.25 -60.37 -20.43
N GLY A 12 1.75 -59.59 -21.39
CA GLY A 12 2.95 -58.77 -21.21
C GLY A 12 2.67 -57.63 -20.24
N VAL A 13 3.27 -57.70 -19.04
CA VAL A 13 3.41 -56.57 -18.13
C VAL A 13 4.35 -55.56 -18.80
N ILE A 14 3.78 -54.50 -19.37
CA ILE A 14 4.54 -53.34 -19.83
C ILE A 14 4.93 -52.55 -18.57
N ALA A 15 6.13 -52.82 -18.07
CA ALA A 15 6.82 -51.93 -17.16
C ALA A 15 7.12 -50.62 -17.91
N VAL A 16 6.31 -49.59 -17.66
CA VAL A 16 6.64 -48.22 -18.05
C VAL A 16 7.82 -47.80 -17.18
N PHE A 17 9.03 -47.96 -17.72
CA PHE A 17 10.20 -47.27 -17.21
C PHE A 17 9.96 -45.77 -17.38
N ALA A 18 9.48 -45.13 -16.31
CA ALA A 18 9.69 -43.72 -16.13
C ALA A 18 11.21 -43.51 -16.11
N GLN A 19 11.77 -43.06 -17.22
CA GLN A 19 13.10 -42.47 -17.21
C GLN A 19 13.01 -41.24 -16.32
N SER A 20 13.40 -41.42 -15.06
CA SER A 20 13.82 -40.35 -14.18
C SER A 20 14.96 -39.63 -14.87
N ALA A 21 14.64 -38.60 -15.65
CA ALA A 21 15.63 -37.63 -16.08
C ALA A 21 16.26 -37.11 -14.79
N CYS A 22 17.54 -37.44 -14.59
CA CYS A 22 18.33 -36.94 -13.47
C CYS A 22 18.12 -35.43 -13.39
N ALA A 23 17.42 -34.98 -12.35
CA ALA A 23 17.37 -33.57 -12.01
C ALA A 23 18.80 -33.16 -11.67
N SER A 24 19.48 -32.49 -12.61
CA SER A 24 20.68 -31.73 -12.29
C SER A 24 20.28 -30.78 -11.16
N SER A 25 20.71 -31.06 -9.94
CA SER A 25 20.43 -30.21 -8.78
C SER A 25 21.22 -28.92 -8.94
N TYR A 26 20.65 -27.92 -9.62
CA TYR A 26 21.20 -26.58 -9.68
C TYR A 26 21.17 -26.00 -8.26
N SER A 27 22.30 -26.04 -7.54
CA SER A 27 22.38 -25.53 -6.17
C SER A 27 22.51 -24.01 -6.19
N VAL A 28 21.39 -23.31 -6.07
CA VAL A 28 21.36 -21.85 -5.94
C VAL A 28 21.81 -21.43 -4.55
N GLY A 29 22.68 -20.42 -4.45
CA GLY A 29 23.09 -19.81 -3.19
C GLY A 29 23.77 -20.78 -2.22
N THR A 30 24.78 -21.53 -2.66
CA THR A 30 25.60 -22.35 -1.76
C THR A 30 26.61 -21.44 -1.03
N PRO A 31 26.55 -21.28 0.31
CA PRO A 31 27.48 -20.41 1.02
C PRO A 31 28.91 -20.93 0.92
N SER A 32 29.87 -20.03 0.66
CA SER A 32 31.29 -20.34 0.81
C SER A 32 31.73 -20.30 2.28
N THR A 33 32.95 -20.78 2.57
CA THR A 33 33.57 -20.60 3.90
C THR A 33 33.63 -19.13 4.29
N ALA A 34 33.92 -18.24 3.34
CA ALA A 34 33.94 -16.79 3.56
C ALA A 34 32.56 -16.25 3.94
N ASP A 35 31.50 -16.68 3.26
CA ASP A 35 30.12 -16.24 3.55
C ASP A 35 29.64 -16.70 4.93
N SER A 36 30.15 -17.83 5.44
CA SER A 36 29.75 -18.37 6.74
C SER A 36 30.06 -17.44 7.93
N TYR A 37 31.01 -16.51 7.78
CA TYR A 37 31.36 -15.53 8.81
C TYR A 37 30.36 -14.37 8.92
N PHE A 38 29.42 -14.24 7.97
CA PHE A 38 28.49 -13.11 7.91
C PHE A 38 27.75 -12.87 9.23
N ASN A 39 27.12 -13.90 9.79
CA ASN A 39 26.33 -13.75 11.03
C ASN A 39 27.20 -13.38 12.24
N GLN A 40 28.46 -13.78 12.25
CA GLN A 40 29.37 -13.40 13.33
C GLN A 40 29.79 -11.93 13.19
N ALA A 41 30.14 -11.51 11.97
CA ALA A 41 30.49 -10.14 11.65
C ALA A 41 29.31 -9.18 11.94
N GLU A 42 28.09 -9.56 11.56
CA GLU A 42 26.86 -8.78 11.80
C GLU A 42 26.59 -8.56 13.29
N ARG A 43 26.79 -9.60 14.11
CA ARG A 43 26.64 -9.49 15.58
C ARG A 43 27.66 -8.53 16.18
N GLU A 44 28.91 -8.57 15.74
CA GLU A 44 29.96 -7.68 16.22
C GLU A 44 29.71 -6.23 15.78
N ALA A 45 29.33 -6.02 14.53
CA ALA A 45 28.93 -4.71 14.01
C ALA A 45 27.74 -4.14 14.79
N SER A 46 26.71 -4.95 15.06
CA SER A 46 25.51 -4.53 15.80
C SER A 46 25.80 -4.18 17.26
N ARG A 47 26.87 -4.74 17.85
CA ARG A 47 27.38 -4.38 19.18
C ARG A 47 28.24 -3.12 19.17
N GLY A 48 28.56 -2.56 18.01
CA GLY A 48 29.44 -1.41 17.85
C GLY A 48 30.93 -1.74 17.82
N ASN A 49 31.32 -3.02 17.71
CA ASN A 49 32.71 -3.46 17.71
C ASN A 49 33.37 -3.28 16.32
N LEU A 50 33.39 -2.05 15.81
CA LEU A 50 33.81 -1.77 14.43
C LEU A 50 35.30 -1.94 14.17
N SER A 51 36.13 -1.92 15.21
CA SER A 51 37.56 -2.23 15.10
C SER A 51 37.82 -3.64 14.56
N GLN A 52 36.85 -4.56 14.68
CA GLN A 52 36.94 -5.92 14.15
C GLN A 52 36.56 -6.02 12.67
N MET A 53 35.96 -4.98 12.06
CA MET A 53 35.47 -5.08 10.68
C MET A 53 36.59 -5.28 9.67
N GLY A 54 37.79 -4.76 9.93
CA GLY A 54 38.97 -5.04 9.10
C GLY A 54 39.34 -6.52 9.06
N ASN A 55 39.22 -7.24 10.18
CA ASN A 55 39.46 -8.68 10.23
C ASN A 55 38.39 -9.45 9.45
N TYR A 56 37.12 -9.11 9.64
CA TYR A 56 36.04 -9.74 8.88
C TYR A 56 36.10 -9.43 7.40
N GLN A 57 36.57 -8.24 7.00
CA GLN A 57 36.79 -7.91 5.60
C GLN A 57 37.81 -8.85 4.94
N GLN A 58 38.87 -9.25 5.67
CA GLN A 58 39.83 -10.25 5.19
C GLN A 58 39.24 -11.66 5.19
N MET A 59 38.56 -12.06 6.26
CA MET A 59 37.97 -13.41 6.39
C MET A 59 36.84 -13.67 5.40
N MET A 60 36.08 -12.63 5.04
CA MET A 60 34.99 -12.69 4.08
C MET A 60 35.44 -12.37 2.65
N ALA A 61 36.73 -12.08 2.42
CA ALA A 61 37.25 -11.74 1.11
C ALA A 61 37.00 -12.87 0.09
N GLY A 62 36.59 -12.49 -1.13
CA GLY A 62 36.22 -13.44 -2.20
C GLY A 62 34.84 -14.10 -2.03
N GLY A 63 34.17 -13.93 -0.89
CA GLY A 63 32.79 -14.35 -0.69
C GLY A 63 31.77 -13.45 -1.38
N SER A 64 30.54 -13.95 -1.54
CA SER A 64 29.43 -13.17 -2.10
C SER A 64 28.99 -12.04 -1.17
N LEU A 65 29.30 -12.14 0.13
CA LEU A 65 28.91 -11.17 1.16
C LEU A 65 30.08 -10.28 1.64
N ALA A 66 31.19 -10.22 0.89
CA ALA A 66 32.42 -9.54 1.29
C ALA A 66 32.27 -8.02 1.56
N MET A 67 31.22 -7.37 1.04
CA MET A 67 31.01 -5.92 1.19
C MET A 67 30.49 -5.50 2.57
N TYR A 68 29.89 -6.42 3.33
CA TYR A 68 29.13 -6.07 4.53
C TYR A 68 29.97 -5.48 5.67
N PRO A 69 31.19 -5.98 5.98
CA PRO A 69 32.03 -5.37 7.01
C PRO A 69 32.36 -3.90 6.75
N GLU A 70 32.72 -3.56 5.50
CA GLU A 70 33.00 -2.17 5.10
C GLU A 70 31.72 -1.32 5.09
N TYR A 71 30.60 -1.88 4.62
CA TYR A 71 29.29 -1.22 4.70
C TYR A 71 28.95 -0.82 6.14
N TRP A 72 29.04 -1.74 7.10
CA TRP A 72 28.73 -1.46 8.50
C TRP A 72 29.67 -0.44 9.13
N GLN A 73 30.95 -0.43 8.71
CA GLN A 73 31.92 0.55 9.17
C GLN A 73 31.54 1.96 8.70
N LEU A 74 31.30 2.14 7.39
CA LEU A 74 30.92 3.44 6.81
C LEU A 74 29.55 3.91 7.30
N ASN A 75 28.58 3.00 7.43
CA ASN A 75 27.21 3.34 7.80
C ASN A 75 27.05 3.72 9.28
N LYS A 76 28.08 3.55 10.11
CA LYS A 76 27.98 3.85 11.54
C LYS A 76 27.87 5.34 11.83
N ASP A 77 28.65 6.15 11.11
CA ASP A 77 28.81 7.59 11.38
C ASP A 77 28.89 8.39 10.08
N LEU A 78 27.79 8.36 9.32
CA LEU A 78 27.67 9.03 8.03
C LEU A 78 27.84 10.56 8.11
N ASP A 79 27.63 11.14 9.29
CA ASP A 79 27.86 12.57 9.55
C ASP A 79 29.33 12.93 9.34
N ALA A 80 30.25 12.05 9.77
CA ALA A 80 31.70 12.24 9.67
C ALA A 80 32.29 11.81 8.32
N GLU A 81 31.61 10.94 7.57
CA GLU A 81 32.14 10.40 6.31
C GLU A 81 32.20 11.45 5.18
N PRO A 82 33.30 11.51 4.41
CA PRO A 82 33.35 12.29 3.19
C PRO A 82 32.63 11.56 2.05
N ALA A 83 32.06 12.32 1.12
CA ALA A 83 31.33 11.73 -0.02
C ALA A 83 32.23 10.82 -0.87
N SER A 84 33.53 11.10 -0.92
CA SER A 84 34.53 10.27 -1.60
C SER A 84 34.63 8.84 -1.06
N ALA A 85 34.41 8.61 0.24
CA ALA A 85 34.38 7.28 0.83
C ALA A 85 33.18 6.47 0.32
N ILE A 86 32.00 7.10 0.30
CA ILE A 86 30.76 6.50 -0.19
C ILE A 86 30.84 6.19 -1.68
N VAL A 87 31.37 7.13 -2.48
CA VAL A 87 31.61 6.94 -3.91
C VAL A 87 32.61 5.80 -4.15
N SER A 88 33.68 5.72 -3.36
CA SER A 88 34.67 4.65 -3.47
C SER A 88 34.07 3.27 -3.16
N PHE A 89 33.23 3.18 -2.13
CA PHE A 89 32.49 1.96 -1.80
C PHE A 89 31.54 1.55 -2.94
N ALA A 90 30.76 2.49 -3.46
CA ALA A 90 29.81 2.23 -4.54
C ALA A 90 30.51 1.82 -5.85
N ASN A 91 31.70 2.35 -6.13
CA ASN A 91 32.52 1.94 -7.28
C ASN A 91 33.12 0.55 -7.11
N ARG A 92 33.48 0.16 -5.88
CA ARG A 92 34.00 -1.18 -5.57
C ARG A 92 32.92 -2.26 -5.64
N TYR A 93 31.70 -1.93 -5.22
CA TYR A 93 30.55 -2.83 -5.19
C TYR A 93 29.38 -2.32 -6.06
N PRO A 94 29.62 -2.15 -7.38
CA PRO A 94 28.67 -1.49 -8.25
C PRO A 94 27.36 -2.26 -8.33
N GLN A 95 26.26 -1.51 -8.36
CA GLN A 95 24.90 -2.02 -8.50
C GLN A 95 24.45 -3.00 -7.39
N THR A 96 25.16 -3.09 -6.27
CA THR A 96 24.73 -3.90 -5.13
C THR A 96 23.68 -3.17 -4.30
N ALA A 97 22.86 -3.94 -3.57
CA ALA A 97 21.86 -3.37 -2.67
C ALA A 97 22.51 -2.52 -1.56
N MET A 98 23.72 -2.89 -1.12
CA MET A 98 24.43 -2.18 -0.05
C MET A 98 25.07 -0.88 -0.52
N ALA A 99 25.59 -0.84 -1.76
CA ALA A 99 26.10 0.40 -2.35
C ALA A 99 24.99 1.44 -2.51
N GLU A 100 23.82 1.02 -3.00
CA GLU A 100 22.67 1.90 -3.13
C GLU A 100 22.17 2.36 -1.76
N LYS A 101 22.03 1.44 -0.80
CA LYS A 101 21.56 1.77 0.55
C LYS A 101 22.50 2.75 1.27
N LEU A 102 23.82 2.51 1.21
CA LEU A 102 24.80 3.41 1.83
C LEU A 102 24.74 4.82 1.23
N ALA A 103 24.65 4.92 -0.09
CA ALA A 103 24.52 6.22 -0.77
C ALA A 103 23.22 6.94 -0.39
N ALA A 104 22.12 6.20 -0.25
CA ALA A 104 20.82 6.75 0.11
C ALA A 104 20.81 7.23 1.57
N ASP A 105 21.31 6.42 2.51
CA ASP A 105 21.45 6.79 3.93
C ASP A 105 22.36 8.02 4.09
N TYR A 106 23.46 8.07 3.34
CA TYR A 106 24.36 9.23 3.34
C TYR A 106 23.67 10.48 2.83
N ALA A 107 22.93 10.39 1.71
CA ALA A 107 22.20 11.51 1.14
C ALA A 107 21.14 12.05 2.11
N GLU A 108 20.37 11.18 2.76
CA GLU A 108 19.41 11.62 3.78
C GLU A 108 20.09 12.34 4.95
N THR A 109 21.18 11.76 5.44
CA THR A 109 21.94 12.28 6.56
C THR A 109 22.48 13.68 6.26
N LYS A 110 23.17 13.85 5.13
CA LYS A 110 23.71 15.14 4.70
C LYS A 110 22.63 16.16 4.37
N ALA A 111 21.49 15.74 3.81
CA ALA A 111 20.35 16.63 3.60
C ALA A 111 19.80 17.17 4.93
N ARG A 112 19.67 16.35 5.98
CA ARG A 112 19.23 16.81 7.32
C ARG A 112 20.20 17.82 7.94
N MET A 113 21.49 17.69 7.64
CA MET A 113 22.55 18.62 8.06
C MET A 113 22.62 19.90 7.21
N GLY A 114 21.89 19.98 6.08
CA GLY A 114 21.98 21.08 5.14
C GLY A 114 23.20 21.03 4.20
N ASP A 115 23.96 19.93 4.20
CA ASP A 115 25.10 19.70 3.29
C ASP A 115 24.60 19.17 1.94
N TYR A 116 23.94 20.05 1.19
CA TYR A 116 23.36 19.73 -0.10
C TYR A 116 24.41 19.46 -1.19
N GLU A 117 25.65 19.88 -0.99
CA GLU A 117 26.73 19.56 -1.92
C GLU A 117 27.11 18.08 -1.83
N ALA A 118 27.34 17.56 -0.62
CA ALA A 118 27.61 16.14 -0.42
C ALA A 118 26.47 15.24 -0.96
N VAL A 119 25.22 15.66 -0.78
CA VAL A 119 24.04 14.99 -1.37
C VAL A 119 24.18 14.84 -2.88
N ARG A 120 24.55 15.93 -3.59
CA ARG A 120 24.68 15.90 -5.06
C ARG A 120 25.82 14.98 -5.52
N GLN A 121 26.90 14.86 -4.74
CA GLN A 121 28.05 14.02 -5.10
C GLN A 121 27.71 12.52 -5.11
N VAL A 122 26.75 12.08 -4.28
CA VAL A 122 26.32 10.66 -4.23
C VAL A 122 25.02 10.38 -5.00
N ALA A 123 24.35 11.42 -5.51
CA ALA A 123 22.99 11.30 -6.05
C ALA A 123 22.84 10.27 -7.19
N SER A 124 23.87 10.06 -8.01
CA SER A 124 23.84 9.08 -9.11
C SER A 124 23.83 7.62 -8.63
N TYR A 125 24.18 7.36 -7.37
CA TYR A 125 24.20 6.02 -6.79
C TYR A 125 22.88 5.65 -6.10
N VAL A 126 22.03 6.64 -5.81
CA VAL A 126 20.68 6.45 -5.25
C VAL A 126 19.72 6.15 -6.39
N THR A 127 19.53 4.86 -6.67
CA THR A 127 18.77 4.39 -7.85
C THR A 127 17.42 3.76 -7.50
N ASN A 128 17.13 3.60 -6.21
CA ASN A 128 15.85 3.10 -5.73
C ASN A 128 15.39 3.86 -4.47
N PRO A 129 15.33 5.20 -4.52
CA PRO A 129 15.01 6.00 -3.35
C PRO A 129 13.60 5.71 -2.84
N ASP A 130 13.45 5.62 -1.52
CA ASP A 130 12.17 5.83 -0.88
C ASP A 130 11.75 7.32 -0.93
N ALA A 131 10.59 7.65 -0.35
CA ALA A 131 10.08 9.02 -0.39
C ALA A 131 11.02 10.02 0.28
N SER A 132 11.61 9.66 1.42
CA SER A 132 12.48 10.55 2.18
C SER A 132 13.83 10.71 1.48
N GLU A 133 14.40 9.61 0.97
CA GLU A 133 15.61 9.60 0.14
C GLU A 133 15.42 10.43 -1.14
N ALA A 134 14.27 10.31 -1.84
CA ALA A 134 13.95 11.12 -3.02
C ALA A 134 13.88 12.62 -2.67
N CYS A 135 13.26 12.96 -1.53
CA CYS A 135 13.20 14.34 -1.06
C CYS A 135 14.58 14.89 -0.66
N ALA A 136 15.47 14.06 -0.10
CA ALA A 136 16.85 14.41 0.18
C ALA A 136 17.59 14.82 -1.10
N ILE A 137 17.51 13.98 -2.14
CA ILE A 137 18.11 14.24 -3.44
C ILE A 137 17.55 15.51 -4.09
N ALA A 138 16.23 15.68 -4.07
CA ALA A 138 15.56 16.86 -4.60
C ALA A 138 15.96 18.15 -3.87
N LEU A 139 16.12 18.12 -2.54
CA LEU A 139 16.68 19.24 -1.76
C LEU A 139 18.10 19.57 -2.22
N GLY A 140 18.94 18.55 -2.39
CA GLY A 140 20.30 18.68 -2.91
C GLY A 140 20.38 19.49 -4.22
N PHE A 141 19.48 19.19 -5.17
CA PHE A 141 19.40 19.88 -6.46
C PHE A 141 18.70 21.24 -6.38
N ASN A 142 17.66 21.40 -5.55
CA ASN A 142 16.97 22.68 -5.37
C ASN A 142 17.93 23.76 -4.87
N HIS A 143 18.77 23.42 -3.90
CA HIS A 143 19.80 24.32 -3.36
C HIS A 143 21.03 24.45 -4.27
N GLY A 144 21.22 23.53 -5.22
CA GLY A 144 22.26 23.62 -6.25
C GLY A 144 21.88 24.42 -7.50
N GLY A 145 20.66 24.96 -7.56
CA GLY A 145 20.16 25.76 -8.70
C GLY A 145 19.51 24.94 -9.83
N ASP A 146 19.53 23.61 -9.76
CA ASP A 146 18.78 22.75 -10.69
C ASP A 146 17.32 22.64 -10.27
N SER A 147 16.57 23.70 -10.56
CA SER A 147 15.16 23.83 -10.21
C SER A 147 14.28 22.71 -10.80
N MET A 148 14.67 22.14 -11.94
CA MET A 148 13.87 21.12 -12.63
C MET A 148 13.92 19.78 -11.91
N ARG A 149 15.11 19.32 -11.49
CA ARG A 149 15.25 18.07 -10.73
C ARG A 149 14.54 18.10 -9.38
N ALA A 150 14.47 19.26 -8.73
CA ALA A 150 13.67 19.41 -7.53
C ALA A 150 12.15 19.42 -7.84
N TYR A 151 11.78 20.02 -8.97
CA TYR A 151 10.38 20.15 -9.38
C TYR A 151 9.71 18.82 -9.71
N THR A 152 10.45 17.79 -10.13
CA THR A 152 9.89 16.45 -10.41
C THR A 152 9.20 15.86 -9.19
N GLU A 153 9.66 16.19 -7.98
CA GLU A 153 9.05 15.74 -6.72
C GLU A 153 7.85 16.60 -6.27
N LYS A 154 7.52 17.70 -6.97
CA LYS A 154 6.40 18.59 -6.62
C LYS A 154 5.10 17.78 -6.42
N GLY A 155 4.80 16.84 -7.32
CA GLY A 155 3.59 16.01 -7.24
C GLY A 155 3.49 15.20 -5.95
N ASN A 156 4.62 14.84 -5.34
CA ASN A 156 4.69 14.00 -4.15
C ASN A 156 4.67 14.79 -2.84
N VAL A 157 4.99 16.09 -2.85
CA VAL A 157 5.14 16.89 -1.61
C VAL A 157 4.29 18.16 -1.57
N TRP A 158 3.87 18.69 -2.72
CA TRP A 158 3.31 20.05 -2.82
C TRP A 158 1.85 20.15 -2.38
N LEU A 159 1.00 19.18 -2.73
CA LEU A 159 -0.42 19.21 -2.37
C LEU A 159 -0.80 18.19 -1.28
N ASN A 160 0.19 17.50 -0.71
CA ASN A 160 0.00 16.51 0.36
C ASN A 160 0.08 17.17 1.74
N THR A 161 -0.77 18.17 1.98
CA THR A 161 -0.76 19.00 3.21
C THR A 161 -1.41 18.34 4.42
N ASP A 162 -2.23 17.31 4.21
CA ASP A 162 -2.95 16.58 5.25
C ASP A 162 -2.22 15.29 5.68
N LYS A 163 -1.25 14.84 4.89
CA LYS A 163 -0.44 13.65 5.18
C LYS A 163 0.77 14.02 6.00
N LYS A 164 1.09 13.21 7.02
CA LYS A 164 2.36 13.32 7.74
C LYS A 164 3.50 12.87 6.84
N LEU A 165 4.00 13.79 6.01
CA LEU A 165 5.16 13.56 5.14
C LEU A 165 6.43 13.33 5.98
N PRO A 166 7.42 12.57 5.47
CA PRO A 166 8.76 12.55 6.06
C PRO A 166 9.33 13.96 6.23
N GLN A 167 10.16 14.17 7.25
CA GLN A 167 10.71 15.51 7.57
C GLN A 167 11.40 16.17 6.37
N LEU A 168 12.23 15.43 5.64
CA LEU A 168 12.92 15.94 4.44
C LEU A 168 11.94 16.32 3.32
N CYS A 169 10.82 15.61 3.19
CA CYS A 169 9.77 15.98 2.24
C CYS A 169 9.00 17.23 2.67
N GLN A 170 8.79 17.44 3.96
CA GLN A 170 8.22 18.70 4.47
C GLN A 170 9.17 19.87 4.17
N GLN A 171 10.47 19.68 4.43
CA GLN A 171 11.51 20.67 4.10
C GLN A 171 11.54 20.98 2.60
N LEU A 172 11.49 19.96 1.74
CA LEU A 172 11.41 20.15 0.30
C LEU A 172 10.17 20.93 -0.11
N ALA A 173 9.01 20.59 0.46
CA ALA A 173 7.77 21.28 0.16
C ALA A 173 7.83 22.78 0.51
N THR A 174 8.48 23.15 1.61
CA THR A 174 8.75 24.55 1.96
C THR A 174 9.77 25.18 1.01
N ALA A 175 10.87 24.48 0.69
CA ALA A 175 11.90 24.96 -0.22
C ALA A 175 11.40 25.21 -1.65
N LEU A 176 10.44 24.40 -2.11
CA LEU A 176 9.79 24.56 -3.41
C LEU A 176 9.00 25.87 -3.55
N ASN A 177 8.65 26.54 -2.45
CA ASN A 177 8.01 27.86 -2.52
C ASN A 177 8.92 28.89 -3.22
N GLY A 178 10.24 28.77 -3.05
CA GLY A 178 11.24 29.59 -3.73
C GLY A 178 11.65 29.09 -5.12
N ASN A 179 11.15 27.93 -5.55
CA ASN A 179 11.53 27.33 -6.83
C ASN A 179 10.81 28.06 -7.99
N ARG A 180 11.59 28.47 -9.00
CA ARG A 180 11.12 29.24 -10.18
C ARG A 180 10.13 28.50 -11.08
N MET A 181 10.09 27.17 -11.01
CA MET A 181 9.20 26.34 -11.81
C MET A 181 7.79 26.22 -11.19
N VAL A 182 7.66 26.52 -9.89
CA VAL A 182 6.36 26.54 -9.20
C VAL A 182 5.64 27.84 -9.56
N SER A 183 4.43 27.73 -10.10
CA SER A 183 3.64 28.90 -10.53
C SER A 183 2.92 29.58 -9.35
N ASN A 184 2.37 30.77 -9.57
CA ASN A 184 1.52 31.40 -8.55
C ASN A 184 0.19 30.64 -8.38
N ASP A 185 -0.32 30.00 -9.42
CA ASP A 185 -1.50 29.12 -9.30
C ASP A 185 -1.21 27.91 -8.43
N ASP A 186 -0.03 27.29 -8.57
CA ASP A 186 0.42 26.20 -7.70
C ASP A 186 0.49 26.66 -6.23
N ARG A 187 1.00 27.87 -6.00
CA ARG A 187 1.09 28.49 -4.66
C ARG A 187 -0.30 28.79 -4.10
N GLU A 188 -1.21 29.34 -4.90
CA GLU A 188 -2.58 29.63 -4.47
C GLU A 188 -3.31 28.33 -4.07
N GLN A 189 -3.20 27.28 -4.89
CA GLN A 189 -3.81 25.97 -4.60
C GLN A 189 -3.29 25.37 -3.29
N ARG A 190 -1.97 25.45 -3.04
CA ARG A 190 -1.39 25.00 -1.76
C ARG A 190 -1.87 25.86 -0.60
N LEU A 191 -2.03 27.18 -0.79
CA LEU A 191 -2.50 28.08 0.26
C LEU A 191 -3.92 27.72 0.72
N TYR A 192 -4.88 27.56 -0.19
CA TYR A 192 -6.23 27.09 0.18
C TYR A 192 -6.20 25.77 0.97
N ARG A 193 -5.24 24.91 0.61
CA ARG A 193 -4.73 23.76 1.36
C ARG A 193 -4.60 24.05 2.84
N MET A 194 -3.53 24.77 3.09
CA MET A 194 -3.00 25.06 4.40
C MET A 194 -3.96 25.86 5.27
N LEU A 195 -4.80 26.71 4.67
CA LEU A 195 -5.82 27.45 5.41
C LEU A 195 -6.78 26.50 6.16
N ARG A 196 -7.03 25.30 5.65
CA ARG A 196 -7.84 24.26 6.33
C ARG A 196 -7.02 23.45 7.33
N THR A 197 -5.85 22.97 6.90
CA THR A 197 -5.07 21.96 7.65
C THR A 197 -4.30 22.57 8.83
N GLY A 198 -3.92 23.85 8.73
CA GLY A 198 -3.17 24.57 9.74
C GLY A 198 -1.67 24.32 9.66
N ASN A 199 -0.93 25.36 9.26
CA ASN A 199 0.50 25.56 9.55
C ASN A 199 0.77 27.06 9.34
N ASN A 200 0.70 27.82 10.43
CA ASN A 200 0.69 29.28 10.37
C ASN A 200 1.96 29.87 9.75
N GLY A 201 3.11 29.19 9.94
CA GLY A 201 4.39 29.60 9.38
C GLY A 201 4.37 29.61 7.85
N ASP A 202 4.06 28.47 7.21
CA ASP A 202 4.09 28.45 5.75
C ASP A 202 2.87 29.15 5.12
N ILE A 203 1.74 29.30 5.82
CA ILE A 203 0.62 30.14 5.34
C ILE A 203 1.11 31.58 5.15
N VAL A 204 1.80 32.14 6.14
CA VAL A 204 2.35 33.50 6.07
C VAL A 204 3.36 33.63 4.93
N GLN A 205 4.29 32.68 4.81
CA GLN A 205 5.31 32.71 3.76
C GLN A 205 4.70 32.60 2.35
N LEU A 206 3.70 31.73 2.17
CA LEU A 206 3.06 31.49 0.89
C LEU A 206 2.15 32.66 0.49
N ALA A 207 1.37 33.20 1.44
CA ALA A 207 0.55 34.39 1.21
C ALA A 207 1.41 35.60 0.83
N SER A 208 2.53 35.81 1.53
CA SER A 208 3.46 36.90 1.22
C SER A 208 4.05 36.77 -0.19
N ARG A 209 4.39 35.55 -0.65
CA ARG A 209 4.85 35.29 -2.02
C ARG A 209 3.80 35.61 -3.08
N LEU A 210 2.52 35.47 -2.73
CA LEU A 210 1.38 35.83 -3.57
C LEU A 210 1.02 37.33 -3.47
N GLY A 211 1.81 38.13 -2.74
CA GLY A 211 1.55 39.56 -2.53
C GLY A 211 0.41 39.84 -1.54
N VAL A 212 -0.01 38.86 -0.74
CA VAL A 212 -1.09 38.99 0.24
C VAL A 212 -0.52 39.06 1.66
N GLN A 213 -0.82 40.14 2.36
CA GLN A 213 -0.34 40.38 3.72
C GLN A 213 -1.24 39.67 4.74
N ILE A 214 -0.72 38.63 5.37
CA ILE A 214 -1.31 37.90 6.50
C ILE A 214 -0.23 37.78 7.57
N SER A 215 -0.52 38.21 8.79
CA SER A 215 0.41 38.08 9.92
C SER A 215 0.15 36.81 10.72
N TYR A 216 1.21 36.28 11.32
CA TYR A 216 1.12 35.13 12.23
C TYR A 216 0.16 35.40 13.40
N ASN A 217 0.16 36.63 13.93
CA ASN A 217 -0.72 37.05 15.03
C ASN A 217 -2.21 37.02 14.65
N GLN A 218 -2.56 37.39 13.41
CA GLN A 218 -3.94 37.26 12.94
C GLN A 218 -4.37 35.78 12.92
N LEU A 219 -3.54 34.89 12.39
CA LEU A 219 -3.83 33.45 12.37
C LEU A 219 -3.94 32.88 13.80
N MET A 220 -3.05 33.25 14.72
CA MET A 220 -3.11 32.82 16.12
C MET A 220 -4.38 33.30 16.83
N SER A 221 -4.77 34.56 16.62
CA SER A 221 -6.01 35.12 17.17
C SER A 221 -7.23 34.35 16.68
N ILE A 222 -7.30 34.10 15.37
CA ILE A 222 -8.41 33.35 14.76
C ILE A 222 -8.42 31.90 15.23
N SER A 223 -7.27 31.22 15.33
CA SER A 223 -7.21 29.82 15.80
C SER A 223 -7.73 29.70 17.23
N SER A 224 -7.42 30.68 18.08
CA SER A 224 -7.89 30.74 19.46
C SER A 224 -9.39 31.03 19.54
N SER A 225 -9.88 31.99 18.76
CA SER A 225 -11.30 32.40 18.75
C SER A 225 -11.84 32.68 17.34
N PRO A 226 -12.25 31.64 16.58
CA PRO A 226 -12.82 31.83 15.25
C PRO A 226 -14.11 32.68 15.27
N ASN A 227 -14.93 32.53 16.31
CA ASN A 227 -16.20 33.25 16.45
C ASN A 227 -16.01 34.77 16.58
N ALA A 228 -14.92 35.21 17.21
CA ALA A 228 -14.59 36.63 17.28
C ALA A 228 -14.32 37.22 15.89
N PHE A 229 -13.65 36.47 15.01
CA PHE A 229 -13.45 36.88 13.62
C PHE A 229 -14.77 37.01 12.86
N PHE A 230 -15.66 36.01 12.94
CA PHE A 230 -16.94 36.04 12.24
C PHE A 230 -17.85 37.20 12.70
N SER A 231 -17.81 37.55 13.99
CA SER A 231 -18.61 38.67 14.53
C SER A 231 -18.31 40.03 13.88
N GLN A 232 -17.10 40.19 13.33
CA GLN A 232 -16.64 41.44 12.73
C GLN A 232 -16.80 41.46 11.19
N LEU A 233 -17.22 40.35 10.58
CA LEU A 233 -17.21 40.15 9.12
C LEU A 233 -17.94 41.25 8.35
N GLY A 234 -19.09 41.70 8.84
CA GLY A 234 -19.90 42.74 8.18
C GLY A 234 -19.23 44.11 8.08
N SER A 235 -18.17 44.35 8.85
CA SER A 235 -17.36 45.58 8.79
C SER A 235 -16.06 45.42 8.00
N MET A 236 -15.70 44.19 7.62
CA MET A 236 -14.43 43.90 6.96
C MET A 236 -14.52 44.20 5.45
N PRO A 237 -13.52 44.89 4.86
CA PRO A 237 -13.45 45.04 3.42
C PRO A 237 -13.21 43.67 2.74
N ALA A 238 -13.81 43.47 1.57
CA ALA A 238 -13.74 42.23 0.80
C ALA A 238 -12.41 42.05 0.06
N THR A 239 -11.29 42.11 0.78
CA THR A 239 -9.93 41.95 0.24
C THR A 239 -9.53 40.47 0.16
N ALA A 240 -8.53 40.15 -0.67
CA ALA A 240 -7.97 38.80 -0.74
C ALA A 240 -7.46 38.31 0.63
N SER A 241 -6.81 39.18 1.40
CA SER A 241 -6.32 38.85 2.76
C SER A 241 -7.48 38.44 3.67
N ASN A 242 -8.55 39.24 3.74
CA ASN A 242 -9.70 38.94 4.59
C ASN A 242 -10.45 37.67 4.14
N ARG A 243 -10.53 37.40 2.83
CA ARG A 243 -11.11 36.15 2.30
C ARG A 243 -10.29 34.92 2.70
N TYR A 244 -8.96 35.00 2.68
CA TYR A 244 -8.11 33.92 3.19
C TYR A 244 -8.24 33.74 4.71
N LEU A 245 -8.27 34.83 5.48
CA LEU A 245 -8.51 34.77 6.92
C LEU A 245 -9.88 34.16 7.24
N TYR A 246 -10.91 34.43 6.43
CA TYR A 246 -12.21 33.78 6.55
C TYR A 246 -12.13 32.27 6.33
N LEU A 247 -11.49 31.82 5.25
CA LEU A 247 -11.34 30.39 4.98
C LEU A 247 -10.52 29.69 6.07
N TYR A 248 -9.51 30.37 6.62
CA TYR A 248 -8.78 29.89 7.78
C TYR A 248 -9.70 29.76 9.01
N ALA A 249 -10.46 30.80 9.36
CA ALA A 249 -11.42 30.78 10.47
C ALA A 249 -12.44 29.64 10.31
N LEU A 250 -12.98 29.45 9.10
CA LEU A 250 -13.91 28.38 8.79
C LEU A 250 -13.27 27.00 8.95
N GLY A 251 -12.02 26.83 8.51
CA GLY A 251 -11.24 25.61 8.73
C GLY A 251 -11.03 25.30 10.21
N GLN A 252 -10.70 26.32 11.02
CA GLN A 252 -10.55 26.17 12.48
C GLN A 252 -11.88 25.80 13.15
N LEU A 253 -12.99 26.40 12.72
CA LEU A 253 -14.32 26.05 13.22
C LEU A 253 -14.72 24.64 12.80
N ALA A 254 -14.49 24.25 11.55
CA ALA A 254 -14.84 22.92 11.02
C ALA A 254 -14.08 21.78 11.72
N LYS A 255 -12.84 22.03 12.18
CA LYS A 255 -12.10 21.09 13.04
C LYS A 255 -12.76 20.86 14.39
N LYS A 256 -13.45 21.87 14.94
CA LYS A 256 -14.19 21.75 16.21
C LYS A 256 -15.56 21.13 15.98
N SER A 257 -16.30 21.65 15.00
CA SER A 257 -17.65 21.21 14.66
C SER A 257 -17.97 21.56 13.20
N VAL A 258 -18.10 20.53 12.36
CA VAL A 258 -18.48 20.69 10.95
C VAL A 258 -19.89 21.27 10.80
N SER A 259 -20.82 20.91 11.72
CA SER A 259 -22.18 21.44 11.71
C SER A 259 -22.22 22.92 12.07
N GLU A 260 -21.47 23.36 13.08
CA GLU A 260 -21.36 24.79 13.42
C GLU A 260 -20.71 25.58 12.28
N ALA A 261 -19.65 25.05 11.67
CA ALA A 261 -19.03 25.68 10.51
C ALA A 261 -19.99 25.82 9.33
N ALA A 262 -20.83 24.81 9.08
CA ALA A 262 -21.85 24.87 8.03
C ALA A 262 -22.95 25.91 8.33
N MET A 263 -23.42 25.97 9.58
CA MET A 263 -24.37 27.01 10.00
C MET A 263 -23.78 28.41 9.86
N GLN A 264 -22.54 28.59 10.29
CA GLN A 264 -21.81 29.86 10.17
C GLN A 264 -21.64 30.28 8.71
N LEU A 265 -21.20 29.37 7.82
CA LEU A 265 -21.07 29.67 6.39
C LEU A 265 -22.42 30.09 5.77
N ASN A 266 -23.49 29.37 6.07
CA ASN A 266 -24.83 29.71 5.56
C ASN A 266 -25.29 31.10 6.04
N TYR A 267 -25.06 31.42 7.31
CA TYR A 267 -25.37 32.74 7.87
C TYR A 267 -24.56 33.85 7.18
N ASP A 268 -23.25 33.66 7.02
CA ASP A 268 -22.37 34.67 6.42
C ASP A 268 -22.66 34.91 4.94
N LEU A 269 -22.94 33.85 4.18
CA LEU A 269 -23.31 33.96 2.76
C LEU A 269 -24.62 34.73 2.57
N GLY A 270 -25.58 34.55 3.48
CA GLY A 270 -26.86 35.26 3.46
C GLY A 270 -26.72 36.73 3.85
N ARG A 271 -25.88 37.04 4.84
CA ARG A 271 -25.76 38.40 5.39
C ARG A 271 -24.74 39.27 4.66
N ASN A 272 -23.65 38.69 4.16
CA ASN A 272 -22.52 39.41 3.57
C ASN A 272 -22.15 38.88 2.16
N PRO A 273 -23.11 38.74 1.22
CA PRO A 273 -22.86 38.07 -0.07
C PRO A 273 -21.74 38.73 -0.91
N GLN A 274 -21.56 40.05 -0.77
CA GLN A 274 -20.53 40.81 -1.49
C GLN A 274 -19.10 40.53 -0.99
N PHE A 275 -18.96 40.00 0.23
CA PHE A 275 -17.66 39.59 0.76
C PHE A 275 -17.08 38.40 -0.04
N PHE A 276 -17.96 37.51 -0.50
CA PHE A 276 -17.59 36.23 -1.09
C PHE A 276 -17.62 36.27 -2.61
N ASP A 277 -16.45 36.27 -3.25
CA ASP A 277 -16.33 35.92 -4.66
C ASP A 277 -16.59 34.41 -4.91
N ALA A 278 -16.74 34.02 -6.17
CA ALA A 278 -17.05 32.63 -6.53
C ALA A 278 -16.02 31.63 -5.96
N LYS A 279 -14.73 31.96 -6.06
CA LYS A 279 -13.62 31.12 -5.60
C LYS A 279 -13.67 30.91 -4.09
N THR A 280 -13.90 31.96 -3.31
CA THR A 280 -14.03 31.90 -1.85
C THR A 280 -15.22 31.03 -1.44
N ARG A 281 -16.37 31.15 -2.12
CA ARG A 281 -17.54 30.30 -1.85
C ARG A 281 -17.22 28.83 -2.11
N GLN A 282 -16.59 28.53 -3.24
CA GLN A 282 -16.23 27.17 -3.63
C GLN A 282 -15.27 26.53 -2.63
N TYR A 283 -14.21 27.24 -2.20
CA TYR A 283 -13.29 26.72 -1.19
C TYR A 283 -13.89 26.64 0.22
N ALA A 284 -14.84 27.50 0.57
CA ALA A 284 -15.59 27.38 1.82
C ALA A 284 -16.40 26.07 1.86
N TYR A 285 -17.13 25.75 0.78
CA TYR A 285 -17.82 24.46 0.67
C TYR A 285 -16.86 23.28 0.60
N ARG A 286 -15.73 23.39 -0.11
CA ARG A 286 -14.68 22.34 -0.08
C ARG A 286 -14.20 22.07 1.34
N THR A 287 -14.04 23.12 2.14
CA THR A 287 -13.62 22.99 3.54
C THR A 287 -14.60 22.16 4.35
N LEU A 288 -15.90 22.42 4.22
CA LEU A 288 -16.94 21.63 4.88
C LEU A 288 -16.99 20.18 4.36
N GLY A 289 -16.92 19.98 3.04
CA GLY A 289 -16.92 18.65 2.42
C GLY A 289 -15.76 17.78 2.89
N VAL A 290 -14.53 18.32 2.89
CA VAL A 290 -13.34 17.62 3.38
C VAL A 290 -13.45 17.33 4.88
N ALA A 291 -13.85 18.32 5.68
CA ALA A 291 -13.99 18.14 7.12
C ALA A 291 -15.05 17.08 7.47
N ARG A 292 -16.17 17.02 6.72
CA ARG A 292 -17.20 16.00 6.92
C ARG A 292 -16.69 14.59 6.71
N MET A 293 -15.86 14.37 5.69
CA MET A 293 -15.25 13.07 5.43
C MET A 293 -14.33 12.62 6.57
N GLY A 294 -13.63 13.57 7.20
CA GLY A 294 -12.76 13.32 8.34
C GLY A 294 -13.46 12.87 9.62
N VAL A 295 -14.77 13.11 9.76
CA VAL A 295 -15.56 12.75 10.96
C VAL A 295 -16.49 11.55 10.75
N ASN A 296 -16.36 10.82 9.63
CA ASN A 296 -17.21 9.65 9.33
C ASN A 296 -17.14 8.56 10.41
N THR A 297 -16.01 8.44 11.13
CA THR A 297 -15.83 7.44 12.20
C THR A 297 -16.51 7.82 13.51
N ASP A 298 -16.71 9.12 13.76
CA ASP A 298 -17.09 9.64 15.07
C ASP A 298 -18.52 10.21 15.03
N GLN A 299 -18.92 10.82 13.91
CA GLN A 299 -20.23 11.45 13.69
C GLN A 299 -21.08 10.72 12.65
N GLY A 300 -20.65 9.51 12.25
CA GLY A 300 -21.28 8.74 11.19
C GLY A 300 -21.14 9.39 9.81
N PHE A 301 -21.68 8.73 8.79
CA PHE A 301 -21.64 9.24 7.43
C PHE A 301 -22.80 10.21 7.18
N SER A 302 -22.62 11.22 6.32
CA SER A 302 -23.71 12.10 5.85
C SER A 302 -23.58 12.38 4.35
N SER A 303 -24.72 12.54 3.66
CA SER A 303 -24.78 12.99 2.26
C SER A 303 -24.35 14.45 2.09
N ASP A 304 -24.30 15.23 3.17
CA ASP A 304 -23.82 16.63 3.14
C ASP A 304 -22.43 16.76 2.52
N ALA A 305 -21.56 15.75 2.71
CA ALA A 305 -20.25 15.71 2.09
C ALA A 305 -20.35 15.78 0.55
N VAL A 306 -21.31 15.05 -0.05
CA VAL A 306 -21.55 15.08 -1.50
C VAL A 306 -22.04 16.46 -1.92
N ASP A 307 -23.04 17.01 -1.21
CA ASP A 307 -23.66 18.28 -1.58
C ASP A 307 -22.68 19.46 -1.45
N TRP A 308 -21.83 19.47 -0.42
CA TRP A 308 -20.79 20.49 -0.26
C TRP A 308 -19.65 20.32 -1.27
N MET A 309 -19.22 19.10 -1.57
CA MET A 309 -18.22 18.87 -2.62
C MET A 309 -18.75 19.30 -4.00
N GLN A 310 -20.02 19.03 -4.30
CA GLN A 310 -20.68 19.49 -5.52
C GLN A 310 -20.71 21.02 -5.61
N LYS A 311 -21.06 21.72 -4.52
CA LYS A 311 -21.02 23.20 -4.46
C LYS A 311 -19.61 23.78 -4.56
N SER A 312 -18.57 22.96 -4.38
CA SER A 312 -17.18 23.35 -4.55
C SER A 312 -16.62 23.15 -5.96
N LEU A 313 -17.43 22.67 -6.91
CA LEU A 313 -17.02 22.54 -8.31
C LEU A 313 -16.65 23.91 -8.92
N GLY A 314 -15.70 23.90 -9.85
CA GLY A 314 -15.17 25.10 -10.51
C GLY A 314 -13.83 25.59 -9.95
N VAL A 315 -13.34 25.02 -8.84
CA VAL A 315 -11.94 25.12 -8.42
C VAL A 315 -11.26 23.76 -8.52
N PRO A 316 -9.93 23.69 -8.78
CA PRO A 316 -9.20 22.43 -8.90
C PRO A 316 -9.35 21.54 -7.67
N PHE A 317 -9.46 20.23 -7.90
CA PHE A 317 -9.30 19.21 -6.87
C PHE A 317 -7.87 18.70 -6.90
N ASN A 318 -7.31 18.33 -5.74
CA ASN A 318 -6.25 17.32 -5.76
C ASN A 318 -6.88 15.93 -5.70
N ASN A 319 -5.99 14.95 -5.80
CA ASN A 319 -6.32 13.54 -5.78
C ASN A 319 -7.10 13.12 -4.53
N GLU A 320 -6.69 13.60 -3.34
CA GLU A 320 -7.37 13.27 -2.09
C GLU A 320 -8.79 13.83 -2.00
N GLU A 321 -9.00 15.08 -2.41
CA GLU A 321 -10.33 15.69 -2.41
C GLU A 321 -11.26 15.04 -3.42
N ALA A 322 -10.74 14.70 -4.61
CA ALA A 322 -11.51 14.03 -5.64
C ALA A 322 -11.87 12.59 -5.22
N GLU A 323 -10.94 11.87 -4.58
CA GLU A 323 -11.21 10.55 -3.96
C GLU A 323 -12.27 10.65 -2.86
N ASN A 324 -12.16 11.63 -1.97
CA ASN A 324 -13.14 11.87 -0.91
C ASN A 324 -14.53 12.17 -1.48
N TYR A 325 -14.61 12.98 -2.54
CA TYR A 325 -15.87 13.26 -3.23
C TYR A 325 -16.45 11.99 -3.88
N ALA A 326 -15.60 11.20 -4.56
CA ALA A 326 -16.01 9.95 -5.18
C ALA A 326 -16.50 8.93 -4.15
N GLN A 327 -15.80 8.75 -3.03
CA GLN A 327 -16.21 7.85 -1.94
C GLN A 327 -17.55 8.27 -1.31
N ALA A 328 -17.74 9.57 -1.05
CA ALA A 328 -19.02 10.07 -0.56
C ALA A 328 -20.15 9.77 -1.56
N ALA A 329 -19.92 10.02 -2.85
CA ALA A 329 -20.90 9.76 -3.90
C ALA A 329 -21.20 8.26 -4.06
N ILE A 330 -20.18 7.39 -3.94
CA ILE A 330 -20.32 5.92 -3.94
C ILE A 330 -21.21 5.48 -2.79
N ARG A 331 -20.99 5.98 -1.57
CA ARG A 331 -21.77 5.56 -0.40
C ARG A 331 -23.27 5.80 -0.59
N TYR A 332 -23.63 6.95 -1.14
CA TYR A 332 -25.02 7.39 -1.27
C TYR A 332 -25.62 7.14 -2.66
N SER A 333 -24.96 6.33 -3.50
CA SER A 333 -25.44 6.01 -4.85
C SER A 333 -25.70 7.26 -5.72
N ARG A 334 -24.94 8.33 -5.51
CA ARG A 334 -25.04 9.60 -6.23
C ARG A 334 -24.23 9.50 -7.54
N TRP A 335 -24.73 8.73 -8.49
CA TRP A 335 -23.96 8.31 -9.67
C TRP A 335 -23.50 9.46 -10.57
N SER A 336 -24.29 10.54 -10.70
CA SER A 336 -23.87 11.73 -11.46
C SER A 336 -22.70 12.44 -10.76
N ASP A 337 -22.79 12.63 -9.45
CA ASP A 337 -21.73 13.23 -8.63
C ASP A 337 -20.46 12.37 -8.64
N LEU A 338 -20.60 11.04 -8.66
CA LEU A 338 -19.46 10.12 -8.79
C LEU A 338 -18.71 10.31 -10.13
N ALA A 339 -19.44 10.41 -11.24
CA ALA A 339 -18.81 10.67 -12.54
C ALA A 339 -18.09 12.04 -12.56
N GLN A 340 -18.68 13.06 -11.92
CA GLN A 340 -18.04 14.38 -11.78
C GLN A 340 -16.79 14.33 -10.89
N ALA A 341 -16.84 13.61 -9.78
CA ALA A 341 -15.71 13.43 -8.87
C ALA A 341 -14.53 12.74 -9.56
N ILE A 342 -14.79 11.68 -10.32
CA ILE A 342 -13.77 10.99 -11.10
C ILE A 342 -13.22 11.91 -12.20
N GLY A 343 -14.08 12.65 -12.90
CA GLY A 343 -13.65 13.64 -13.89
C GLY A 343 -12.77 14.76 -13.35
N ALA A 344 -12.84 15.03 -12.03
CA ALA A 344 -12.00 16.02 -11.35
C ALA A 344 -10.62 15.48 -10.93
N MET A 345 -10.38 14.16 -11.02
CA MET A 345 -9.06 13.57 -10.75
C MET A 345 -8.08 13.89 -11.89
N ASP A 346 -6.77 13.81 -11.62
CA ASP A 346 -5.79 13.82 -12.71
C ASP A 346 -5.94 12.58 -13.62
N TYR A 347 -5.45 12.69 -14.86
CA TYR A 347 -5.59 11.62 -15.86
C TYR A 347 -5.03 10.28 -15.36
N LYS A 348 -3.89 10.29 -14.67
CA LYS A 348 -3.25 9.07 -14.15
C LYS A 348 -4.18 8.34 -13.18
N ASN A 349 -4.82 9.07 -12.28
CA ASN A 349 -5.76 8.49 -11.32
C ASN A 349 -7.04 8.04 -12.00
N GLN A 350 -7.60 8.83 -12.92
CA GLN A 350 -8.80 8.40 -13.66
C GLN A 350 -8.63 7.02 -14.31
N GLN A 351 -7.44 6.71 -14.84
CA GLN A 351 -7.14 5.43 -15.50
C GLN A 351 -6.93 4.25 -14.53
N GLN A 352 -6.89 4.46 -13.22
CA GLN A 352 -6.71 3.36 -12.27
C GLN A 352 -7.93 2.42 -12.27
N PRO A 353 -7.72 1.10 -12.10
CA PRO A 353 -8.81 0.11 -12.13
C PRO A 353 -9.99 0.42 -11.20
N ILE A 354 -9.71 0.94 -9.99
CA ILE A 354 -10.71 1.42 -9.04
C ILE A 354 -11.67 2.44 -9.66
N TRP A 355 -11.13 3.49 -10.26
CA TRP A 355 -11.93 4.60 -10.76
C TRP A 355 -12.58 4.27 -12.10
N GLN A 356 -11.94 3.45 -12.93
CA GLN A 356 -12.57 2.89 -14.12
C GLN A 356 -13.79 2.01 -13.76
N TYR A 357 -13.67 1.14 -12.75
CA TYR A 357 -14.79 0.31 -12.30
C TYR A 357 -15.96 1.15 -11.79
N TRP A 358 -15.67 2.12 -10.91
CA TRP A 358 -16.70 2.98 -10.32
C TRP A 358 -17.33 3.94 -11.34
N LEU A 359 -16.57 4.43 -12.32
CA LEU A 359 -17.10 5.21 -13.44
C LEU A 359 -18.04 4.37 -14.30
N ALA A 360 -17.65 3.15 -14.65
CA ALA A 360 -18.50 2.22 -15.40
C ALA A 360 -19.78 1.90 -14.61
N LYS A 361 -19.70 1.70 -13.30
CA LYS A 361 -20.86 1.48 -12.43
C LYS A 361 -21.79 2.71 -12.37
N ALA A 362 -21.22 3.91 -12.26
CA ALA A 362 -21.97 5.17 -12.32
C ALA A 362 -22.74 5.31 -13.64
N TYR A 363 -22.07 5.07 -14.77
CA TYR A 363 -22.66 5.10 -16.11
C TYR A 363 -23.72 4.02 -16.31
N LYS A 364 -23.49 2.80 -15.82
CA LYS A 364 -24.45 1.70 -15.90
C LYS A 364 -25.76 2.02 -15.16
N LEU A 365 -25.66 2.62 -13.96
CA LEU A 365 -26.80 2.84 -13.07
C LEU A 365 -27.50 4.18 -13.24
N GLY A 366 -26.79 5.23 -13.70
CA GLY A 366 -27.33 6.59 -13.81
C GLY A 366 -27.01 7.33 -15.10
N GLY A 367 -26.33 6.70 -16.06
CA GLY A 367 -25.90 7.33 -17.31
C GLY A 367 -26.90 7.24 -18.47
N THR A 368 -26.59 7.94 -19.56
CA THR A 368 -27.28 7.86 -20.85
C THR A 368 -27.04 6.51 -21.55
N SER A 369 -27.76 6.22 -22.63
CA SER A 369 -27.52 4.99 -23.43
C SER A 369 -26.08 4.89 -23.96
N GLN A 370 -25.48 6.01 -24.37
CA GLN A 370 -24.09 6.05 -24.81
C GLN A 370 -23.12 5.75 -23.65
N GLN A 371 -23.36 6.33 -22.48
CA GLN A 371 -22.56 6.06 -21.29
C GLN A 371 -22.69 4.60 -20.83
N ARG A 372 -23.88 3.99 -20.95
CA ARG A 372 -24.08 2.57 -20.66
C ARG A 372 -23.27 1.67 -21.60
N GLU A 373 -23.15 2.02 -22.88
CA GLU A 373 -22.27 1.26 -23.78
C GLU A 373 -20.79 1.43 -23.40
N GLN A 374 -20.38 2.66 -23.06
CA GLN A 374 -19.03 2.92 -22.55
C GLN A 374 -18.75 2.13 -21.27
N ALA A 375 -19.71 2.01 -20.35
CA ALA A 375 -19.59 1.19 -19.15
C ALA A 375 -19.29 -0.28 -19.48
N ASN A 376 -20.01 -0.86 -20.45
CA ASN A 376 -19.78 -2.23 -20.88
C ASN A 376 -18.37 -2.42 -21.46
N GLN A 377 -17.85 -1.45 -22.22
CA GLN A 377 -16.47 -1.48 -22.73
C GLN A 377 -15.44 -1.46 -21.60
N ILE A 378 -15.61 -0.56 -20.63
CA ILE A 378 -14.74 -0.48 -19.45
C ILE A 378 -14.76 -1.79 -18.66
N PHE A 379 -15.95 -2.36 -18.39
CA PHE A 379 -16.05 -3.65 -17.69
C PHE A 379 -15.35 -4.78 -18.45
N ARG A 380 -15.50 -4.87 -19.78
CA ARG A 380 -14.80 -5.88 -20.60
C ARG A 380 -13.27 -5.74 -20.54
N GLN A 381 -12.77 -4.50 -20.47
CA GLN A 381 -11.33 -4.24 -20.34
C GLN A 381 -10.82 -4.67 -18.96
N LEU A 382 -11.50 -4.26 -17.88
CA LEU A 382 -11.13 -4.65 -16.52
C LEU A 382 -11.23 -6.18 -16.31
N ALA A 383 -12.24 -6.81 -16.90
CA ALA A 383 -12.47 -8.24 -16.83
C ALA A 383 -11.35 -9.09 -17.48
N GLN A 384 -10.34 -8.51 -18.12
CA GLN A 384 -9.13 -9.24 -18.54
C GLN A 384 -8.23 -9.60 -17.34
N ASN A 385 -8.30 -8.84 -16.24
CA ASN A 385 -7.50 -9.07 -15.04
C ASN A 385 -8.30 -9.83 -13.99
N ASN A 386 -7.60 -10.53 -13.09
CA ASN A 386 -8.22 -11.24 -11.98
C ASN A 386 -7.96 -10.57 -10.63
N ASP A 387 -7.58 -9.29 -10.62
CA ASP A 387 -7.58 -8.47 -9.41
C ASP A 387 -9.02 -8.19 -8.93
N TYR A 388 -9.17 -7.59 -7.75
CA TYR A 388 -10.45 -7.27 -7.12
C TYR A 388 -11.46 -6.60 -8.08
N TYR A 389 -11.05 -5.56 -8.82
CA TYR A 389 -11.95 -4.86 -9.75
C TYR A 389 -12.17 -5.61 -11.05
N GLY A 390 -11.20 -6.40 -11.51
CA GLY A 390 -11.34 -7.30 -12.64
C GLY A 390 -12.33 -8.43 -12.36
N LEU A 391 -12.31 -9.00 -11.15
CA LEU A 391 -13.30 -9.99 -10.68
C LEU A 391 -14.69 -9.35 -10.56
N LEU A 392 -14.81 -8.16 -9.97
CA LEU A 392 -16.08 -7.43 -9.94
C LEU A 392 -16.59 -7.10 -11.35
N ALA A 393 -15.71 -6.73 -12.28
CA ALA A 393 -16.08 -6.41 -13.65
C ALA A 393 -16.55 -7.64 -14.44
N LYS A 394 -15.93 -8.81 -14.22
CA LYS A 394 -16.40 -10.10 -14.76
C LYS A 394 -17.86 -10.37 -14.36
N ASP A 395 -18.18 -10.18 -13.09
CA ASP A 395 -19.55 -10.34 -12.59
C ASP A 395 -20.53 -9.36 -13.26
N GLN A 396 -20.11 -8.11 -13.50
CA GLN A 396 -20.94 -7.08 -14.14
C GLN A 396 -21.34 -7.41 -15.59
N ILE A 397 -20.54 -8.25 -16.27
CA ILE A 397 -20.79 -8.71 -17.66
C ILE A 397 -21.21 -10.18 -17.74
N GLY A 398 -21.45 -10.84 -16.60
CA GLY A 398 -21.88 -12.24 -16.54
C GLY A 398 -20.78 -13.26 -16.86
N GLN A 399 -19.51 -12.87 -16.85
CA GLN A 399 -18.38 -13.77 -17.07
C GLN A 399 -18.02 -14.48 -15.76
N ARG A 400 -17.95 -15.82 -15.77
CA ARG A 400 -17.56 -16.62 -14.60
C ARG A 400 -16.03 -16.70 -14.47
N PHE A 401 -15.53 -16.65 -13.24
CA PHE A 401 -14.14 -16.97 -12.89
C PHE A 401 -14.07 -18.39 -12.32
N TYR A 402 -13.41 -19.30 -13.03
CA TYR A 402 -13.38 -20.74 -12.68
C TYR A 402 -11.99 -21.38 -12.77
N ARG A 403 -10.97 -20.63 -13.18
CA ARG A 403 -9.57 -21.12 -13.25
C ARG A 403 -8.58 -19.97 -13.13
N LEU A 404 -7.45 -20.24 -12.48
CA LEU A 404 -6.24 -19.46 -12.61
C LEU A 404 -5.44 -19.97 -13.82
N HIS A 405 -4.64 -19.09 -14.42
CA HIS A 405 -3.73 -19.50 -15.49
C HIS A 405 -2.58 -20.31 -14.89
N SER A 406 -2.18 -21.39 -15.56
CA SER A 406 -0.97 -22.12 -15.21
C SER A 406 0.27 -21.25 -15.46
N SER A 407 1.25 -21.31 -14.57
CA SER A 407 2.53 -20.65 -14.80
C SER A 407 3.25 -21.28 -16.00
N PRO A 408 3.97 -20.50 -16.82
CA PRO A 408 4.78 -21.04 -17.92
C PRO A 408 5.78 -22.09 -17.42
N ALA A 409 5.90 -23.23 -18.11
CA ALA A 409 6.83 -24.30 -17.72
C ALA A 409 8.28 -23.79 -17.72
N LEU A 410 9.02 -23.99 -16.63
CA LEU A 410 10.42 -23.58 -16.47
C LEU A 410 11.38 -24.59 -17.11
N SER A 411 12.48 -24.11 -17.69
CA SER A 411 13.51 -24.96 -18.31
C SER A 411 14.74 -25.11 -17.42
N ASN A 412 15.56 -26.12 -17.68
CA ASN A 412 16.88 -26.27 -17.03
C ASN A 412 17.79 -25.05 -17.27
N SER A 413 17.64 -24.37 -18.40
CA SER A 413 18.37 -23.13 -18.68
C SER A 413 17.98 -22.02 -17.71
N ASP A 414 16.69 -21.89 -17.36
CA ASP A 414 16.23 -20.87 -16.41
C ASP A 414 16.84 -21.08 -15.02
N TYR A 415 16.88 -22.32 -14.53
CA TYR A 415 17.52 -22.66 -13.25
C TYR A 415 19.05 -22.49 -13.28
N SER A 416 19.69 -22.82 -14.41
CA SER A 416 21.12 -22.58 -14.58
C SER A 416 21.46 -21.07 -14.55
N ARG A 417 20.66 -20.23 -15.22
CA ARG A 417 20.82 -18.77 -15.16
C ARG A 417 20.61 -18.23 -13.75
N LEU A 418 19.59 -18.74 -13.03
CA LEU A 418 19.34 -18.38 -11.63
C LEU A 418 20.52 -18.72 -10.72
N ALA A 419 21.08 -19.93 -10.84
CA ALA A 419 22.23 -20.37 -10.07
C ALA A 419 23.50 -19.55 -10.33
N ASN A 420 23.57 -18.84 -11.47
CA ASN A 420 24.69 -17.99 -11.83
C ASN A 420 24.42 -16.48 -11.63
N ASP A 421 23.20 -16.07 -11.26
CA ASP A 421 22.88 -14.67 -10.99
C ASP A 421 23.40 -14.26 -9.60
N SER A 422 24.31 -13.29 -9.56
CA SER A 422 24.96 -12.87 -8.32
C SER A 422 24.01 -12.19 -7.33
N PHE A 423 22.92 -11.56 -7.79
CA PHE A 423 21.94 -10.91 -6.93
C PHE A 423 21.09 -11.96 -6.20
N PHE A 424 20.52 -12.91 -6.94
CA PHE A 424 19.77 -14.00 -6.33
C PHE A 424 20.66 -14.89 -5.45
N ASN A 425 21.90 -15.19 -5.88
CA ASN A 425 22.83 -15.97 -5.06
C ASN A 425 23.05 -15.34 -3.67
N ARG A 426 23.27 -14.01 -3.57
CA ARG A 426 23.40 -13.36 -2.25
C ARG A 426 22.15 -13.53 -1.39
N ALA A 427 20.97 -13.34 -1.97
CA ALA A 427 19.71 -13.50 -1.25
C ALA A 427 19.51 -14.94 -0.73
N PHE A 428 19.78 -15.94 -1.56
CA PHE A 428 19.67 -17.35 -1.19
C PHE A 428 20.75 -17.79 -0.18
N ILE A 429 21.98 -17.27 -0.29
CA ILE A 429 23.04 -17.50 0.72
C ILE A 429 22.58 -16.98 2.08
N LEU A 430 22.12 -15.72 2.15
CA LEU A 430 21.63 -15.12 3.39
C LEU A 430 20.45 -15.90 3.98
N TYR A 431 19.51 -16.34 3.15
CA TYR A 431 18.39 -17.17 3.61
C TYR A 431 18.87 -18.50 4.22
N LYS A 432 19.78 -19.22 3.54
CA LYS A 432 20.33 -20.49 4.04
C LYS A 432 21.18 -20.34 5.30
N LEU A 433 21.83 -19.18 5.48
CA LEU A 433 22.55 -18.84 6.70
C LEU A 433 21.62 -18.43 7.85
N ALA A 434 20.29 -18.37 7.64
CA ALA A 434 19.33 -17.80 8.58
C ALA A 434 19.76 -16.39 9.05
N ALA A 435 20.29 -15.60 8.11
CA ALA A 435 20.74 -14.25 8.36
C ALA A 435 19.56 -13.31 8.67
N ASN A 436 19.87 -12.18 9.32
CA ASN A 436 18.90 -11.16 9.70
C ASN A 436 18.00 -10.78 8.50
N PRO A 437 16.66 -10.86 8.64
CA PRO A 437 15.73 -10.57 7.54
C PRO A 437 15.88 -9.18 6.93
N ALA A 438 16.43 -8.20 7.65
CA ALA A 438 16.71 -6.86 7.12
C ALA A 438 17.67 -6.88 5.93
N TYR A 439 18.66 -7.78 5.93
CA TYR A 439 19.60 -7.96 4.82
C TYR A 439 19.06 -8.96 3.80
N THR A 440 18.56 -10.10 4.27
CA THR A 440 18.05 -11.18 3.40
C THR A 440 16.92 -10.70 2.49
N ASN A 441 15.93 -9.99 3.04
CA ASN A 441 14.81 -9.47 2.26
C ASN A 441 15.24 -8.32 1.34
N ARG A 442 16.24 -7.54 1.73
CA ARG A 442 16.77 -6.44 0.91
C ARG A 442 17.49 -6.96 -0.33
N GLU A 443 18.37 -7.95 -0.17
CA GLU A 443 19.04 -8.60 -1.32
C GLU A 443 18.01 -9.30 -2.22
N TRP A 444 17.02 -9.99 -1.65
CA TRP A 444 15.93 -10.59 -2.44
C TRP A 444 15.18 -9.54 -3.26
N ASN A 445 14.70 -8.49 -2.61
CA ASN A 445 13.93 -7.43 -3.26
C ASN A 445 14.75 -6.73 -4.35
N TRP A 446 16.05 -6.54 -4.11
CA TRP A 446 16.98 -5.99 -5.08
C TRP A 446 17.21 -6.93 -6.27
N ALA A 447 17.39 -8.23 -6.05
CA ALA A 447 17.53 -9.23 -7.10
C ALA A 447 16.30 -9.28 -8.01
N VAL A 448 15.10 -9.29 -7.42
CA VAL A 448 13.83 -9.21 -8.15
C VAL A 448 13.74 -7.91 -8.96
N LYS A 449 14.09 -6.76 -8.36
CA LYS A 449 14.14 -5.48 -9.07
C LYS A 449 15.07 -5.55 -10.28
N LYS A 450 16.29 -6.05 -10.11
CA LYS A 450 17.27 -6.14 -11.20
C LYS A 450 16.79 -7.07 -12.32
N ALA A 451 16.20 -8.21 -12.00
CA ALA A 451 15.60 -9.09 -13.01
C ALA A 451 14.44 -8.39 -13.75
N ARG A 452 13.59 -7.65 -13.04
CA ARG A 452 12.48 -6.88 -13.63
C ARG A 452 12.98 -5.75 -14.53
N ASP A 453 13.99 -5.00 -14.10
CA ASP A 453 14.60 -3.92 -14.89
C ASP A 453 15.20 -4.48 -16.21
N ARG A 454 15.69 -5.73 -16.20
CA ARG A 454 16.15 -6.46 -17.39
C ARG A 454 15.02 -7.11 -18.21
N GLY A 455 13.78 -7.03 -17.76
CA GLY A 455 12.63 -7.69 -18.40
C GLY A 455 12.63 -9.23 -18.30
N ASP A 456 13.38 -9.80 -17.36
CA ASP A 456 13.58 -11.25 -17.24
C ASP A 456 12.54 -11.89 -16.31
N GLU A 457 11.27 -11.94 -16.76
CA GLU A 457 10.17 -12.55 -16.00
C GLU A 457 10.40 -14.05 -15.75
N ARG A 458 11.16 -14.73 -16.61
CA ARG A 458 11.50 -16.15 -16.47
C ARG A 458 12.45 -16.41 -15.29
N MET A 459 13.44 -15.53 -15.09
CA MET A 459 14.31 -15.57 -13.91
C MET A 459 13.51 -15.33 -12.62
N ILE A 460 12.60 -14.35 -12.63
CA ILE A 460 11.73 -14.07 -11.48
C ILE A 460 10.88 -15.29 -11.14
N LEU A 461 10.30 -15.94 -12.16
CA LEU A 461 9.51 -17.16 -11.99
C LEU A 461 10.34 -18.33 -11.44
N ALA A 462 11.56 -18.55 -11.96
CA ALA A 462 12.47 -19.57 -11.46
C ALA A 462 12.87 -19.32 -10.00
N ALA A 463 13.16 -18.07 -9.65
CA ALA A 463 13.47 -17.66 -8.29
C ALA A 463 12.27 -17.89 -7.35
N ALA A 464 11.07 -17.48 -7.75
CA ALA A 464 9.86 -17.66 -6.98
C ALA A 464 9.52 -19.14 -6.74
N GLN A 465 9.65 -19.99 -7.77
CA GLN A 465 9.48 -21.43 -7.64
C GLN A 465 10.49 -22.01 -6.64
N THR A 466 11.77 -21.68 -6.81
CA THR A 466 12.85 -22.13 -5.90
C THR A 466 12.58 -21.70 -4.46
N ALA A 467 12.19 -20.44 -4.24
CA ALA A 467 11.85 -19.93 -2.92
C ALA A 467 10.63 -20.65 -2.32
N SER A 468 9.58 -20.91 -3.11
CA SER A 468 8.40 -21.66 -2.68
C SER A 468 8.76 -23.10 -2.29
N ASP A 469 9.63 -23.77 -3.05
CA ASP A 469 10.09 -25.14 -2.76
C ASP A 469 10.90 -25.20 -1.46
N MET A 470 11.57 -24.10 -1.09
CA MET A 470 12.28 -23.92 0.18
C MET A 470 11.40 -23.44 1.34
N GLY A 471 10.09 -23.30 1.13
CA GLY A 471 9.14 -22.76 2.11
C GLY A 471 9.24 -21.25 2.35
N TRP A 472 9.98 -20.52 1.52
CA TRP A 472 10.16 -19.07 1.60
C TRP A 472 9.03 -18.32 0.86
N TYR A 473 7.79 -18.61 1.26
CA TYR A 473 6.58 -18.23 0.52
C TYR A 473 6.38 -16.72 0.40
N ASP A 474 6.70 -15.93 1.43
CA ASP A 474 6.48 -14.49 1.40
C ASP A 474 7.33 -13.80 0.32
N ARG A 475 8.56 -14.30 0.11
CA ARG A 475 9.45 -13.85 -0.95
C ARG A 475 9.05 -14.35 -2.32
N ALA A 476 8.60 -15.60 -2.43
CA ALA A 476 8.05 -16.14 -3.67
C ALA A 476 6.85 -15.29 -4.16
N ILE A 477 5.92 -14.98 -3.26
CA ILE A 477 4.76 -14.14 -3.58
C ILE A 477 5.20 -12.72 -3.96
N TYR A 478 6.12 -12.10 -3.20
CA TYR A 478 6.66 -10.78 -3.55
C TYR A 478 7.25 -10.75 -4.96
N ALA A 479 8.01 -11.78 -5.34
CA ALA A 479 8.62 -11.87 -6.66
C ALA A 479 7.55 -11.95 -7.77
N LEU A 480 6.52 -12.77 -7.58
CA LEU A 480 5.45 -12.94 -8.57
C LEU A 480 4.57 -11.69 -8.73
N GLU A 481 4.25 -11.01 -7.63
CA GLU A 481 3.50 -9.74 -7.64
C GLU A 481 4.24 -8.61 -8.35
N SER A 482 5.56 -8.73 -8.51
CA SER A 482 6.38 -7.74 -9.21
C SER A 482 6.31 -7.86 -10.75
N THR A 483 5.71 -8.92 -11.27
CA THR A 483 5.59 -9.21 -12.73
C THR A 483 4.30 -8.62 -13.31
N LYS A 484 4.27 -8.37 -14.63
CA LYS A 484 3.07 -7.83 -15.29
C LYS A 484 2.08 -8.91 -15.71
N THR A 485 2.58 -10.09 -16.06
CA THR A 485 1.79 -11.15 -16.70
C THR A 485 1.49 -12.35 -15.79
N ILE A 486 2.25 -12.51 -14.70
CA ILE A 486 2.25 -13.70 -13.84
C ILE A 486 1.60 -13.50 -12.44
N PRO A 487 1.18 -12.29 -11.95
CA PRO A 487 0.76 -12.13 -10.56
C PRO A 487 -0.51 -12.93 -10.23
N ASN A 488 -1.27 -13.37 -11.24
CA ASN A 488 -2.49 -14.16 -11.11
C ASN A 488 -2.36 -15.60 -11.64
N SER A 489 -1.17 -16.19 -11.49
CA SER A 489 -0.95 -17.62 -11.76
C SER A 489 -1.11 -18.46 -10.49
N ALA A 490 -1.39 -19.75 -10.63
CA ALA A 490 -1.56 -20.65 -9.47
C ALA A 490 -0.36 -20.63 -8.50
N LEU A 491 0.86 -20.40 -8.98
CA LEU A 491 2.06 -20.31 -8.15
C LEU A 491 2.05 -19.11 -7.17
N ALA A 492 1.31 -18.03 -7.49
CA ALA A 492 1.20 -16.85 -6.63
C ALA A 492 0.28 -17.07 -5.41
N PHE A 493 -0.38 -18.23 -5.34
CA PHE A 493 -1.34 -18.62 -4.31
C PHE A 493 -0.96 -19.97 -3.71
N PRO A 494 0.19 -20.09 -3.03
CA PRO A 494 0.58 -21.34 -2.39
C PRO A 494 -0.43 -21.73 -1.30
N MET A 495 -0.56 -23.03 -1.05
CA MET A 495 -1.46 -23.62 -0.04
C MET A 495 -0.68 -24.43 1.01
N PRO A 496 0.28 -23.83 1.76
CA PRO A 496 0.93 -24.54 2.85
C PRO A 496 -0.09 -24.88 3.94
N TYR A 497 0.17 -25.93 4.72
CA TYR A 497 -0.69 -26.39 5.82
C TYR A 497 -2.15 -26.73 5.42
N GLN A 498 -2.37 -27.19 4.18
CA GLN A 498 -3.72 -27.41 3.64
C GLN A 498 -4.62 -28.30 4.50
N SER A 499 -4.08 -29.39 5.06
CA SER A 499 -4.83 -30.26 5.97
C SER A 499 -5.35 -29.49 7.20
N SER A 500 -4.48 -28.77 7.91
CA SER A 500 -4.84 -27.97 9.09
C SER A 500 -5.81 -26.85 8.75
N VAL A 501 -5.57 -26.09 7.67
CA VAL A 501 -6.46 -24.98 7.27
C VAL A 501 -7.86 -25.48 6.96
N VAL A 502 -7.98 -26.54 6.15
CA VAL A 502 -9.29 -27.10 5.77
C VAL A 502 -10.00 -27.68 7.00
N GLN A 503 -9.28 -28.42 7.85
CA GLN A 503 -9.85 -29.02 9.05
C GLN A 503 -10.40 -27.95 10.00
N TYR A 504 -9.58 -26.97 10.39
CA TYR A 504 -9.98 -25.98 11.38
C TYR A 504 -11.02 -24.99 10.84
N SER A 505 -10.97 -24.65 9.55
CA SER A 505 -12.02 -23.84 8.91
C SER A 505 -13.38 -24.53 8.97
N ARG A 506 -13.45 -25.84 8.67
CA ARG A 506 -14.69 -26.63 8.78
C ARG A 506 -15.20 -26.70 10.22
N GLN A 507 -14.31 -26.90 11.19
CA GLN A 507 -14.69 -26.91 12.62
C GLN A 507 -15.24 -25.56 13.08
N ALA A 508 -14.70 -24.45 12.57
CA ALA A 508 -15.17 -23.09 12.87
C ALA A 508 -16.40 -22.66 12.04
N GLY A 509 -16.89 -23.49 11.12
CA GLY A 509 -18.04 -23.18 10.27
C GLY A 509 -17.76 -22.10 9.21
N ILE A 510 -16.51 -21.97 8.77
CA ILE A 510 -16.08 -20.96 7.78
C ILE A 510 -15.57 -21.62 6.49
N ASP A 511 -15.59 -20.87 5.39
CA ASP A 511 -14.98 -21.28 4.13
C ASP A 511 -13.45 -21.36 4.24
N PRO A 512 -12.81 -22.52 3.95
CA PRO A 512 -11.35 -22.63 3.93
C PRO A 512 -10.65 -21.66 2.97
N ALA A 513 -11.30 -21.27 1.87
CA ALA A 513 -10.75 -20.28 0.94
C ALA A 513 -10.64 -18.89 1.61
N TRP A 514 -11.58 -18.55 2.50
CA TRP A 514 -11.54 -17.30 3.26
C TRP A 514 -10.41 -17.30 4.28
N ALA A 515 -10.17 -18.44 4.96
CA ALA A 515 -9.04 -18.60 5.87
C ALA A 515 -7.69 -18.44 5.14
N TYR A 516 -7.54 -19.03 3.96
CA TYR A 516 -6.37 -18.80 3.11
C TYR A 516 -6.24 -17.34 2.67
N GLY A 517 -7.36 -16.70 2.32
CA GLY A 517 -7.39 -15.29 1.94
C GLY A 517 -6.87 -14.34 3.03
N ILE A 518 -7.28 -14.59 4.28
CA ILE A 518 -6.75 -13.91 5.48
C ILE A 518 -5.27 -14.25 5.67
N MET A 519 -4.91 -15.53 5.69
CA MET A 519 -3.53 -15.96 5.96
C MET A 519 -2.51 -15.40 4.95
N ARG A 520 -2.89 -15.32 3.66
CA ARG A 520 -2.08 -14.68 2.60
C ARG A 520 -1.89 -13.20 2.88
N GLN A 521 -2.97 -12.49 3.23
CA GLN A 521 -2.92 -11.05 3.47
C GLN A 521 -2.16 -10.69 4.75
N GLU A 522 -2.29 -11.50 5.80
CA GLU A 522 -1.71 -11.23 7.12
C GLU A 522 -0.21 -11.47 7.17
N SER A 523 0.25 -12.60 6.63
CA SER A 523 1.65 -13.03 6.79
C SER A 523 2.35 -13.40 5.49
N ARG A 524 1.61 -13.51 4.38
CA ARG A 524 2.10 -14.17 3.16
C ARG A 524 2.71 -15.56 3.46
N PHE A 525 2.12 -16.26 4.44
CA PHE A 525 2.55 -17.57 4.94
C PHE A 525 3.90 -17.60 5.69
N ASN A 526 4.42 -16.44 6.11
CA ASN A 526 5.61 -16.37 6.97
C ASN A 526 5.23 -16.70 8.43
N ILE A 527 5.62 -17.90 8.90
CA ILE A 527 5.39 -18.34 10.28
C ILE A 527 6.06 -17.44 11.33
N GLY A 528 7.16 -16.78 10.98
CA GLY A 528 7.90 -15.86 11.85
C GLY A 528 7.38 -14.42 11.81
N ALA A 529 6.30 -14.14 11.07
CA ALA A 529 5.77 -12.78 10.92
C ALA A 529 5.37 -12.18 12.26
N ARG A 530 5.85 -10.95 12.52
CA ARG A 530 5.48 -10.14 13.69
C ARG A 530 5.26 -8.70 13.26
N SER A 531 4.11 -8.13 13.63
CA SER A 531 3.84 -6.71 13.42
C SER A 531 4.46 -5.85 14.52
N GLY A 532 4.60 -4.54 14.26
CA GLY A 532 5.12 -3.58 15.25
C GLY A 532 4.26 -3.43 16.50
N VAL A 533 2.98 -3.83 16.44
CA VAL A 533 2.04 -3.84 17.57
C VAL A 533 1.92 -5.21 18.25
N GLY A 534 2.70 -6.21 17.82
CA GLY A 534 2.83 -7.51 18.48
C GLY A 534 1.95 -8.63 17.96
N ALA A 535 1.17 -8.42 16.89
CA ALA A 535 0.45 -9.50 16.20
C ALA A 535 1.46 -10.51 15.62
N GLY A 536 1.15 -11.82 15.66
CA GLY A 536 2.13 -12.86 15.34
C GLY A 536 1.60 -14.06 14.57
N GLY A 537 2.51 -14.68 13.80
CA GLY A 537 2.28 -15.92 13.06
C GLY A 537 1.50 -15.75 11.77
N LEU A 538 1.04 -16.89 11.23
CA LEU A 538 0.42 -17.02 9.92
C LEU A 538 -0.84 -16.16 9.74
N MET A 539 -1.64 -16.02 10.79
CA MET A 539 -2.92 -15.28 10.79
C MET A 539 -2.86 -14.00 11.64
N GLN A 540 -1.64 -13.56 12.01
CA GLN A 540 -1.38 -12.32 12.78
C GLN A 540 -2.30 -12.13 13.99
N ILE A 541 -2.35 -13.13 14.88
CA ILE A 541 -3.20 -13.07 16.07
C ILE A 541 -2.57 -12.16 17.12
N MET A 542 -3.34 -11.19 17.61
CA MET A 542 -2.92 -10.31 18.72
C MET A 542 -2.83 -11.10 20.04
N PRO A 543 -1.88 -10.77 20.94
CA PRO A 543 -1.75 -11.45 22.23
C PRO A 543 -3.04 -11.46 23.08
N ASP A 544 -3.79 -10.37 23.10
CA ASP A 544 -5.07 -10.29 23.82
C ASP A 544 -6.15 -11.17 23.18
N THR A 545 -6.22 -11.19 21.86
CA THR A 545 -7.11 -12.08 21.10
C THR A 545 -6.77 -13.54 21.37
N ALA A 546 -5.49 -13.90 21.37
CA ALA A 546 -5.04 -15.24 21.69
C ALA A 546 -5.39 -15.66 23.12
N ARG A 547 -5.25 -14.76 24.11
CA ARG A 547 -5.72 -15.01 25.48
C ARG A 547 -7.24 -15.22 25.55
N TYR A 548 -8.01 -14.43 24.81
CA TYR A 548 -9.46 -14.60 24.71
C TYR A 548 -9.82 -15.97 24.13
N ILE A 549 -9.18 -16.38 23.03
CA ILE A 549 -9.41 -17.68 22.38
C ILE A 549 -9.03 -18.83 23.31
N ALA A 550 -7.84 -18.80 23.92
CA ALA A 550 -7.38 -19.83 24.84
C ALA A 550 -8.39 -20.07 25.98
N ARG A 551 -8.93 -19.00 26.57
CA ARG A 551 -9.99 -19.11 27.60
C ARG A 551 -11.27 -19.74 27.06
N LYS A 552 -11.68 -19.38 25.83
CA LYS A 552 -12.87 -19.95 25.20
C LYS A 552 -12.71 -21.42 24.84
N LEU A 553 -11.49 -21.85 24.55
CA LEU A 553 -11.16 -23.25 24.24
C LEU A 553 -10.78 -24.08 25.47
N GLY A 554 -10.67 -23.47 26.66
CA GLY A 554 -10.29 -24.17 27.89
C GLY A 554 -8.82 -24.56 27.96
N GLU A 555 -7.94 -23.78 27.32
CA GLU A 555 -6.52 -24.10 27.16
C GLU A 555 -5.60 -23.09 27.89
N PRO A 556 -4.39 -23.51 28.31
CA PRO A 556 -3.39 -22.58 28.80
C PRO A 556 -2.88 -21.67 27.68
N TYR A 557 -2.65 -20.39 28.00
CA TYR A 557 -2.06 -19.43 27.06
C TYR A 557 -0.53 -19.47 27.13
N GLU A 558 0.10 -19.85 26.03
CA GLU A 558 1.56 -19.81 25.85
C GLU A 558 1.93 -19.04 24.58
N PRO A 559 2.61 -17.88 24.68
CA PRO A 559 2.94 -17.05 23.52
C PRO A 559 3.72 -17.78 22.42
N SER A 560 4.66 -18.65 22.80
CA SER A 560 5.47 -19.44 21.86
C SER A 560 4.63 -20.43 21.05
N ARG A 561 3.63 -21.06 21.67
CA ARG A 561 2.71 -22.00 21.00
C ARG A 561 1.77 -21.29 20.04
N VAL A 562 1.24 -20.12 20.42
CA VAL A 562 0.35 -19.32 19.57
C VAL A 562 1.04 -18.83 18.30
N ALA A 563 2.36 -18.63 18.34
CA ALA A 563 3.16 -18.30 17.16
C ALA A 563 3.45 -19.52 16.25
N GLY A 564 3.23 -20.74 16.73
CA GLY A 564 3.44 -21.98 15.96
C GLY A 564 2.32 -22.22 14.94
N GLY A 565 2.68 -22.71 13.75
CA GLY A 565 1.81 -22.76 12.57
C GLY A 565 0.43 -23.38 12.83
N ASP A 566 0.37 -24.58 13.39
CA ASP A 566 -0.90 -25.30 13.57
C ASP A 566 -1.82 -24.62 14.61
N THR A 567 -1.27 -24.21 15.77
CA THR A 567 -2.05 -23.50 16.80
C THR A 567 -2.49 -22.13 16.31
N ASN A 568 -1.64 -21.42 15.55
CA ASN A 568 -1.97 -20.13 14.97
C ASN A 568 -3.14 -20.23 13.98
N ILE A 569 -3.13 -21.24 13.11
CA ILE A 569 -4.24 -21.51 12.16
C ILE A 569 -5.52 -21.83 12.92
N ARG A 570 -5.46 -22.70 13.94
CA ARG A 570 -6.64 -23.06 14.74
C ARG A 570 -7.23 -21.86 15.47
N TYR A 571 -6.39 -21.02 16.06
CA TYR A 571 -6.84 -19.82 16.77
C TYR A 571 -7.42 -18.78 15.81
N GLY A 572 -6.76 -18.54 14.68
CA GLY A 572 -7.25 -17.60 13.68
C GLY A 572 -8.58 -18.04 13.05
N THR A 573 -8.70 -19.30 12.64
CA THR A 573 -9.96 -19.84 12.09
C THR A 573 -11.10 -19.83 13.11
N TYR A 574 -10.82 -20.17 14.38
CA TYR A 574 -11.81 -20.02 15.47
C TYR A 574 -12.27 -18.57 15.61
N TYR A 575 -11.35 -17.61 15.63
CA TYR A 575 -11.69 -16.19 15.77
C TYR A 575 -12.47 -15.64 14.57
N MET A 576 -12.13 -16.09 13.36
CA MET A 576 -12.90 -15.77 12.15
C MET A 576 -14.35 -16.26 12.26
N GLY A 577 -14.58 -17.48 12.74
CA GLY A 577 -15.93 -18.00 13.00
C GLY A 577 -16.68 -17.19 14.06
N ASP A 578 -16.02 -16.86 15.17
CA ASP A 578 -16.59 -16.02 16.24
C ASP A 578 -16.99 -14.62 15.74
N ILE A 579 -16.12 -13.97 14.96
CA ILE A 579 -16.41 -12.67 14.34
C ILE A 579 -17.56 -12.78 13.34
N LEU A 580 -17.55 -13.80 12.47
CA LEU A 580 -18.58 -13.99 11.45
C LEU A 580 -19.96 -14.11 12.08
N ASN A 581 -20.07 -14.88 13.17
CA ASN A 581 -21.31 -15.03 13.94
C ASN A 581 -21.74 -13.70 14.59
N LYS A 582 -20.80 -12.98 15.23
CA LYS A 582 -21.06 -11.66 15.85
C LYS A 582 -21.47 -10.58 14.85
N LEU A 583 -21.16 -10.78 13.57
CA LEU A 583 -21.42 -9.85 12.48
C LEU A 583 -22.49 -10.35 11.49
N GLY A 584 -23.39 -11.22 11.97
CA GLY A 584 -24.60 -11.61 11.26
C GLY A 584 -24.34 -12.45 10.00
N GLY A 585 -23.22 -13.18 9.96
CA GLY A 585 -22.89 -14.05 8.83
C GLY A 585 -22.42 -13.30 7.57
N GLN A 586 -22.00 -12.04 7.69
CA GLN A 586 -21.57 -11.21 6.55
C GLN A 586 -20.04 -11.24 6.40
N PRO A 587 -19.46 -11.94 5.39
CA PRO A 587 -18.00 -12.12 5.28
C PRO A 587 -17.22 -10.82 5.12
N VAL A 588 -17.78 -9.84 4.40
CA VAL A 588 -17.17 -8.52 4.19
C VAL A 588 -17.08 -7.73 5.51
N LEU A 589 -18.18 -7.72 6.27
CA LEU A 589 -18.21 -7.07 7.58
C LEU A 589 -17.25 -7.78 8.55
N ALA A 590 -17.23 -9.13 8.53
CA ALA A 590 -16.33 -9.95 9.32
C ALA A 590 -14.85 -9.71 9.00
N THR A 591 -14.51 -9.57 7.72
CA THR A 591 -13.15 -9.27 7.29
C THR A 591 -12.70 -7.88 7.74
N ALA A 592 -13.57 -6.87 7.63
CA ALA A 592 -13.31 -5.55 8.21
C ALA A 592 -13.14 -5.62 9.73
N GLY A 593 -13.97 -6.43 10.40
CA GLY A 593 -13.92 -6.63 11.86
C GLY A 593 -12.70 -7.40 12.34
N TYR A 594 -12.12 -8.26 11.51
CA TYR A 594 -10.88 -8.97 11.82
C TYR A 594 -9.70 -7.99 11.91
N ASN A 595 -9.60 -7.06 10.95
CA ASN A 595 -8.51 -6.07 10.89
C ASN A 595 -8.72 -4.86 11.81
N ALA A 596 -9.92 -4.26 11.82
CA ALA A 596 -10.19 -3.02 12.58
C ALA A 596 -10.94 -3.22 13.90
N GLY A 597 -11.34 -4.46 14.20
CA GLY A 597 -12.21 -4.80 15.33
C GLY A 597 -13.71 -4.77 14.96
N PRO A 598 -14.54 -5.70 15.50
CA PRO A 598 -15.96 -5.79 15.15
C PRO A 598 -16.77 -4.52 15.42
N GLY A 599 -16.43 -3.78 16.48
CA GLY A 599 -17.10 -2.52 16.82
C GLY A 599 -16.95 -1.48 15.71
N LYS A 600 -15.74 -1.29 15.16
CA LYS A 600 -15.50 -0.34 14.08
C LYS A 600 -16.21 -0.76 12.80
N ALA A 601 -16.13 -2.04 12.43
CA ALA A 601 -16.86 -2.57 11.28
C ALA A 601 -18.38 -2.27 11.36
N LYS A 602 -19.01 -2.46 12.53
CA LYS A 602 -20.42 -2.09 12.76
C LYS A 602 -20.69 -0.60 12.60
N THR A 603 -19.80 0.27 13.10
CA THR A 603 -19.97 1.73 12.95
C THR A 603 -19.97 2.19 11.49
N TRP A 604 -19.45 1.38 10.56
CA TRP A 604 -19.39 1.73 9.14
C TRP A 604 -20.57 1.22 8.31
N GLN A 605 -21.45 0.39 8.90
CA GLN A 605 -22.68 -0.04 8.26
C GLN A 605 -23.57 1.17 7.88
N PRO A 606 -24.48 1.02 6.90
CA PRO A 606 -25.47 2.06 6.65
C PRO A 606 -26.41 2.20 7.86
N GLU A 607 -26.81 3.43 8.18
CA GLU A 607 -27.76 3.68 9.28
C GLU A 607 -29.17 3.19 8.92
N ASN A 608 -29.55 3.26 7.62
CA ASN A 608 -30.85 2.82 7.12
C ASN A 608 -30.70 1.94 5.86
N GLY A 609 -31.62 0.99 5.68
CA GLY A 609 -31.67 0.15 4.48
C GLY A 609 -30.50 -0.84 4.36
N SER A 610 -29.96 -0.99 3.16
CA SER A 610 -28.81 -1.85 2.88
C SER A 610 -27.87 -1.19 1.88
N LEU A 611 -26.60 -1.55 1.94
CA LEU A 611 -25.56 -1.06 1.04
C LEU A 611 -24.96 -2.24 0.26
N ALA A 612 -24.71 -2.11 -1.05
CA ALA A 612 -23.95 -3.13 -1.76
C ALA A 612 -22.57 -3.30 -1.12
N ALA A 613 -22.08 -4.53 -0.98
CA ALA A 613 -20.86 -4.77 -0.23
C ALA A 613 -19.63 -4.08 -0.83
N ASP A 614 -19.58 -3.89 -2.15
CA ASP A 614 -18.51 -3.13 -2.81
C ASP A 614 -18.58 -1.62 -2.46
N GLN A 615 -19.77 -1.04 -2.32
CA GLN A 615 -19.93 0.33 -1.82
C GLN A 615 -19.52 0.44 -0.34
N TYR A 616 -19.86 -0.55 0.50
CA TYR A 616 -19.38 -0.60 1.88
C TYR A 616 -17.85 -0.63 1.92
N VAL A 617 -17.23 -1.56 1.19
CA VAL A 617 -15.77 -1.72 1.15
C VAL A 617 -15.09 -0.43 0.71
N GLU A 618 -15.55 0.20 -0.38
CA GLU A 618 -14.93 1.43 -0.88
C GLU A 618 -15.04 2.62 0.07
N THR A 619 -16.01 2.59 0.98
CA THR A 619 -16.33 3.70 1.87
C THR A 619 -15.87 3.48 3.31
N ILE A 620 -15.15 2.37 3.58
CA ILE A 620 -14.45 2.15 4.83
C ILE A 620 -13.46 3.32 5.06
N PRO A 621 -13.56 4.09 6.16
CA PRO A 621 -12.74 5.28 6.38
C PRO A 621 -11.25 4.96 6.53
N TYR A 622 -10.92 3.82 7.13
CA TYR A 622 -9.54 3.39 7.29
C TYR A 622 -9.00 2.82 5.99
N ALA A 623 -8.09 3.54 5.34
CA ALA A 623 -7.50 3.11 4.07
C ALA A 623 -6.83 1.73 4.15
N GLU A 624 -6.17 1.43 5.28
CA GLU A 624 -5.59 0.11 5.55
C GLU A 624 -6.67 -0.99 5.51
N THR A 625 -7.73 -0.84 6.31
CA THR A 625 -8.82 -1.82 6.36
C THR A 625 -9.58 -1.92 5.03
N ARG A 626 -9.78 -0.80 4.34
CA ARG A 626 -10.39 -0.75 3.00
C ARG A 626 -9.61 -1.62 2.01
N ASN A 627 -8.28 -1.45 1.96
CA ASN A 627 -7.42 -2.24 1.08
C ASN A 627 -7.33 -3.70 1.52
N TYR A 628 -7.30 -3.94 2.84
CA TYR A 628 -7.29 -5.28 3.43
C TYR A 628 -8.52 -6.09 2.99
N VAL A 629 -9.73 -5.52 3.10
CA VAL A 629 -10.95 -6.25 2.71
C VAL A 629 -10.97 -6.58 1.22
N LYS A 630 -10.54 -5.64 0.36
CA LYS A 630 -10.42 -5.88 -1.09
C LYS A 630 -9.48 -7.06 -1.37
N ALA A 631 -8.27 -7.02 -0.80
CA ALA A 631 -7.27 -8.06 -0.99
C ALA A 631 -7.72 -9.43 -0.45
N VAL A 632 -8.36 -9.48 0.72
CA VAL A 632 -8.87 -10.74 1.28
C VAL A 632 -9.97 -11.33 0.41
N MET A 633 -10.92 -10.51 -0.08
CA MET A 633 -12.01 -11.00 -0.93
C MET A 633 -11.50 -11.47 -2.31
N GLU A 634 -10.51 -10.77 -2.87
CA GLU A 634 -9.78 -11.20 -4.06
C GLU A 634 -9.07 -12.55 -3.82
N ASN A 635 -8.22 -12.63 -2.79
CA ASN A 635 -7.51 -13.86 -2.43
C ASN A 635 -8.47 -15.02 -2.18
N THR A 636 -9.58 -14.78 -1.48
CA THR A 636 -10.61 -15.79 -1.19
C THR A 636 -11.19 -16.35 -2.49
N THR A 637 -11.45 -15.50 -3.47
CA THR A 637 -11.99 -15.90 -4.78
C THR A 637 -10.98 -16.76 -5.56
N HIS A 638 -9.69 -16.47 -5.44
CA HIS A 638 -8.63 -17.30 -6.02
C HIS A 638 -8.48 -18.65 -5.35
N TYR A 639 -8.49 -18.70 -4.01
CA TYR A 639 -8.38 -19.95 -3.27
C TYR A 639 -9.62 -20.83 -3.41
N ASP A 640 -10.82 -20.26 -3.58
CA ASP A 640 -12.05 -21.03 -3.86
C ASP A 640 -11.89 -21.87 -5.13
N VAL A 641 -11.32 -21.29 -6.19
CA VAL A 641 -10.99 -22.01 -7.43
C VAL A 641 -9.94 -23.10 -7.20
N LEU A 642 -8.85 -22.79 -6.48
CA LEU A 642 -7.74 -23.73 -6.25
C LEU A 642 -8.14 -24.92 -5.37
N LEU A 643 -9.06 -24.72 -4.43
CA LEU A 643 -9.58 -25.76 -3.55
C LEU A 643 -10.70 -26.58 -4.19
N GLY A 644 -11.07 -26.28 -5.45
CA GLY A 644 -12.19 -26.95 -6.13
C GLY A 644 -13.53 -26.64 -5.48
N GLY A 645 -13.69 -25.42 -4.97
CA GLY A 645 -14.89 -24.94 -4.31
C GLY A 645 -16.01 -24.59 -5.29
N SER A 646 -16.88 -23.67 -4.87
CA SER A 646 -18.13 -23.38 -5.60
C SER A 646 -17.95 -22.48 -6.82
N ASN A 647 -16.77 -21.85 -6.96
CA ASN A 647 -16.48 -20.82 -7.97
C ASN A 647 -17.53 -19.69 -7.93
N GLN A 648 -17.90 -19.29 -6.71
CA GLN A 648 -18.92 -18.28 -6.49
C GLN A 648 -18.43 -16.90 -6.97
N PRO A 649 -19.25 -16.13 -7.71
CA PRO A 649 -18.94 -14.75 -8.10
C PRO A 649 -18.56 -13.91 -6.88
N ILE A 650 -17.55 -13.04 -7.02
CA ILE A 650 -17.06 -12.23 -5.90
C ILE A 650 -18.17 -11.32 -5.36
N THR A 651 -19.02 -10.78 -6.23
CA THR A 651 -20.20 -9.97 -5.83
C THR A 651 -21.19 -10.77 -5.00
N GLN A 652 -21.45 -12.03 -5.36
CA GLN A 652 -22.34 -12.91 -4.61
C GLN A 652 -21.71 -13.30 -3.27
N ARG A 653 -20.40 -13.55 -3.23
CA ARG A 653 -19.65 -13.87 -2.01
C ARG A 653 -19.66 -12.70 -1.02
N MET A 654 -19.51 -11.48 -1.54
CA MET A 654 -19.52 -10.27 -0.75
C MET A 654 -20.93 -9.87 -0.29
N GLY A 655 -21.94 -10.08 -1.13
CA GLY A 655 -23.35 -9.87 -0.79
C GLY A 655 -23.74 -8.40 -0.60
N THR A 656 -24.65 -8.17 0.35
CA THR A 656 -25.12 -6.84 0.75
C THR A 656 -24.91 -6.65 2.25
N ILE A 657 -24.63 -5.42 2.65
CA ILE A 657 -24.44 -5.04 4.05
C ILE A 657 -25.74 -4.45 4.57
N ALA A 658 -26.33 -5.13 5.55
CA ALA A 658 -27.56 -4.67 6.20
C ALA A 658 -27.32 -3.41 7.05
N ALA A 659 -28.41 -2.72 7.40
CA ALA A 659 -28.39 -1.63 8.36
C ALA A 659 -27.71 -2.04 9.67
N LYS A 660 -27.12 -1.03 10.32
CA LYS A 660 -26.55 -1.14 11.65
C LYS A 660 -27.61 -1.65 12.64
N TYR A 661 -27.19 -2.53 13.55
CA TYR A 661 -28.03 -3.18 14.56
C TYR A 661 -27.41 -3.13 15.95
#